data_AF-A0AAV0YF27-F1
#
_entry.id   AF-A0AAV0YF27-F1
#
_cell.length_a   1.000
_cell.length_b   1.000
_cell.length_c   1.000
_cell.angle_alpha   90.00
_cell.angle_beta   90.00
_cell.angle_gamma   90.00
#
_symmetry.space_group_name_H-M   'P 1'
#
loop_
_entity.id
_entity.type
_entity.pdbx_description
1 polymer ?
#
loop_
_entity_poly.entity_id
_entity_poly.type
_entity_poly.pdbx_seq_one_letter_code
_entity_poly.pdbx_strand_id
1 'polypeptide(L)'
;MVTCFLCNQTFDSIKILFNHFNFFHPEQKFDSYFCAENNCSRSFSLKNSFRKHLLKHTYESQPCTAPQLNDTNSFIDAITNTNVITEVGYTHSNSEFNGNCKDNLTIDPVELLNHSISCFLASLYANPIIPRNAVQVVVDGLEKVIVEGFSAYIENYIKKMLSEKKISSECFTVVDNITSVIKNALGNFKTEHKRFNFFAEKGTYIEPKEVVIGQRLNKIIKNGVSILEPINCSQQFIPLSKVLKQFFSLENILGETLENMTNLMSNKSVLGNFIQGTFWQSRIKKFEGKTVLPLFLFFDDFESGNVLGSHSGIHKLGAVYVSLPCIPLHRSSMLSNIFLTLLFHSSDRVEFGNNVIFKPVIDELNFLQNVGIEIDTSVFKGTLYFDLGLILGDNLGLHSIIGFVESFSSNFPCRICNIRKENLRVQCYEDESLLRTIDQYYIHLNENNVSTTGIKEKCVWLDVNNFSLYDQVGVDVMHDVLEGCAKYIMGFIIYYYINELKLFSLQVFNERLFGFDFGPERNKPCALTMEHVSQGNVRQSASEMLILVRYFGLIIGDFIPAEEPVWALYILLRKVIDIMLSSLVEEQSTFLLKTLVEELNELYLKYSKKSLKPKFHFLLHYPSLIKKFGPVGNFWSMRFEAKHRISKIAARSSFNRRNICLTLAIKHQLQLNDIFGKGKLCSNVVVGPCKSLCPMKSHAIKNELNLDLDKSLICVSWATIEGIRYKIKHILTQDILENNNYKFVSVNNIFLYDSNRIIFECNSLLMVGFNEHVYSYEVIFPETNNNCFIFQDSLVSPIPNNLNVTPDGTKFVTVRSPL
;
A
#
# COMPACT_ATOMS: atom_id res chain seq x y z
N MET A 1 14.74 -36.87 32.63
CA MET A 1 16.03 -36.16 32.50
C MET A 1 16.52 -36.32 31.08
N VAL A 2 17.34 -35.41 30.57
CA VAL A 2 17.92 -35.45 29.22
C VAL A 2 19.42 -35.16 29.26
N THR A 3 20.20 -35.80 28.40
CA THR A 3 21.67 -35.84 28.43
C THR A 3 22.29 -34.98 27.34
N CYS A 4 23.29 -34.17 27.69
CA CYS A 4 24.09 -33.42 26.74
C CYS A 4 25.05 -34.34 25.99
N PHE A 5 24.97 -34.39 24.67
CA PHE A 5 25.86 -35.25 23.86
C PHE A 5 27.32 -34.76 23.78
N LEU A 6 27.62 -33.55 24.26
CA LEU A 6 28.97 -32.96 24.23
C LEU A 6 29.76 -33.25 25.52
N CYS A 7 29.08 -33.29 26.66
CA CYS A 7 29.71 -33.43 27.98
C CYS A 7 29.11 -34.53 28.85
N ASN A 8 28.10 -35.25 28.36
CA ASN A 8 27.34 -36.31 29.05
C ASN A 8 26.70 -35.89 30.39
N GLN A 9 26.51 -34.59 30.64
CA GLN A 9 25.75 -34.11 31.78
C GLN A 9 24.24 -34.27 31.57
N THR A 10 23.53 -34.69 32.62
CA THR A 10 22.08 -34.87 32.63
C THR A 10 21.37 -33.65 33.19
N PHE A 11 20.22 -33.30 32.60
CA PHE A 11 19.42 -32.13 32.95
C PHE A 11 17.95 -32.49 33.15
N ASP A 12 17.27 -31.81 34.07
CA ASP A 12 15.88 -32.13 34.43
C ASP A 12 14.86 -31.73 33.36
N SER A 13 15.22 -30.84 32.44
CA SER A 13 14.36 -30.47 31.32
C SER A 13 15.14 -30.14 30.06
N ILE A 14 14.47 -30.31 28.92
CA ILE A 14 14.98 -29.92 27.60
C ILE A 14 15.31 -28.42 27.57
N LYS A 15 14.55 -27.56 28.27
CA LYS A 15 14.83 -26.12 28.35
C LYS A 15 16.18 -25.84 29.01
N ILE A 16 16.52 -26.55 30.08
CA ILE A 16 17.79 -26.39 30.79
C ILE A 16 18.94 -26.90 29.91
N LEU A 17 18.79 -28.05 29.25
CA LEU A 17 19.79 -28.56 28.30
C LEU A 17 20.09 -27.57 27.16
N PHE A 18 19.06 -26.93 26.60
CA PHE A 18 19.26 -25.94 25.54
C PHE A 18 19.89 -24.63 26.03
N ASN A 19 19.65 -24.23 27.28
CA ASN A 19 20.41 -23.14 27.90
C ASN A 19 21.86 -23.55 28.13
N HIS A 20 22.11 -24.77 28.58
CA HIS A 20 23.44 -25.31 28.77
C HIS A 20 24.28 -25.28 27.48
N PHE A 21 23.71 -25.67 26.32
CA PHE A 21 24.38 -25.53 25.03
C PHE A 21 24.81 -24.08 24.75
N ASN A 22 23.92 -23.11 25.02
CA ASN A 22 24.20 -21.70 24.71
C ASN A 22 25.23 -21.07 25.66
N PHE A 23 25.31 -21.52 26.92
CA PHE A 23 26.20 -20.92 27.93
C PHE A 23 27.55 -21.63 28.09
N PHE A 24 27.58 -22.96 27.96
CA PHE A 24 28.78 -23.77 28.23
C PHE A 24 29.41 -24.37 26.97
N HIS A 25 28.71 -24.33 25.82
CA HIS A 25 29.23 -24.70 24.51
C HIS A 25 29.07 -23.60 23.43
N PRO A 26 29.32 -22.30 23.73
CA PRO A 26 29.03 -21.19 22.81
C PRO A 26 29.91 -21.17 21.54
N GLU A 27 31.11 -21.75 21.60
CA GLU A 27 32.10 -21.71 20.50
C GLU A 27 32.10 -22.97 19.62
N GLN A 28 31.34 -24.01 19.96
CA GLN A 28 31.25 -25.21 19.15
C GLN A 28 30.14 -25.07 18.09
N LYS A 29 30.51 -24.73 16.85
CA LYS A 29 29.64 -24.95 15.69
C LYS A 29 29.65 -26.44 15.37
N PHE A 30 28.52 -27.12 15.58
CA PHE A 30 28.35 -28.51 15.15
C PHE A 30 27.30 -28.57 14.04
N ASP A 31 27.63 -29.29 12.97
CA ASP A 31 26.80 -29.45 11.78
C ASP A 31 25.55 -30.33 12.05
N SER A 32 25.55 -31.09 13.15
CA SER A 32 24.44 -31.93 13.58
C SER A 32 24.38 -32.13 15.09
N TYR A 33 23.17 -32.36 15.60
CA TYR A 33 22.84 -32.67 16.99
C TYR A 33 22.64 -34.18 17.15
N PHE A 34 23.30 -34.80 18.13
CA PHE A 34 23.19 -36.23 18.41
C PHE A 34 22.36 -36.49 19.66
N CYS A 35 21.53 -37.54 19.64
CA CYS A 35 20.84 -37.99 20.85
C CYS A 35 21.79 -38.84 21.70
N ALA A 36 21.93 -38.47 22.98
CA ALA A 36 22.73 -39.21 23.97
C ALA A 36 21.85 -40.00 24.95
N GLU A 37 20.55 -40.14 24.66
CA GLU A 37 19.64 -40.96 25.46
C GLU A 37 19.85 -42.45 25.18
N ASN A 38 19.68 -43.28 26.22
CA ASN A 38 19.83 -44.73 26.13
C ASN A 38 19.00 -45.31 24.97
N ASN A 39 19.62 -46.19 24.18
CA ASN A 39 19.03 -46.83 22.98
C ASN A 39 18.60 -45.87 21.86
N CYS A 40 19.16 -44.66 21.77
CA CYS A 40 18.94 -43.75 20.64
C CYS A 40 20.24 -43.39 19.90
N SER A 41 20.28 -43.63 18.58
CA SER A 41 21.41 -43.32 17.70
C SER A 41 21.09 -42.25 16.65
N ARG A 42 20.04 -41.45 16.86
CA ARG A 42 19.55 -40.46 15.88
C ARG A 42 20.37 -39.17 15.88
N SER A 43 20.60 -38.60 14.71
CA SER A 43 21.20 -37.28 14.50
C SER A 43 20.27 -36.32 13.74
N PHE A 44 20.45 -35.02 13.93
CA PHE A 44 19.57 -33.98 13.39
C PHE A 44 20.37 -32.77 12.91
N SER A 45 20.11 -32.25 11.71
CA SER A 45 20.74 -31.03 11.20
C SER A 45 20.11 -29.74 11.76
N LEU A 46 18.88 -29.81 12.27
CA LEU A 46 18.13 -28.65 12.77
C LEU A 46 17.84 -28.75 14.27
N LYS A 47 18.12 -27.66 15.00
CA LYS A 47 17.88 -27.51 16.44
C LYS A 47 16.44 -27.84 16.87
N ASN A 48 15.46 -27.41 16.06
CA ASN A 48 14.04 -27.65 16.32
C ASN A 48 13.65 -29.12 16.16
N SER A 49 14.24 -29.82 15.19
CA SER A 49 13.99 -31.25 14.97
C SER A 49 14.55 -32.08 16.13
N PHE A 50 15.76 -31.75 16.59
CA PHE A 50 16.34 -32.38 17.77
C PHE A 50 15.50 -32.16 19.03
N ARG A 51 15.03 -30.92 19.26
CA ARG A 51 14.14 -30.59 20.39
C ARG A 51 12.85 -31.40 20.37
N LYS A 52 12.21 -31.57 19.21
CA LYS A 52 11.00 -32.40 19.06
C LYS A 52 11.27 -33.87 19.33
N HIS A 53 12.45 -34.35 18.95
CA HIS A 53 12.85 -35.72 19.21
C HIS A 53 13.06 -36.00 20.71
N LEU A 54 13.77 -35.12 21.43
CA LEU A 54 13.99 -35.27 22.88
C LEU A 54 12.68 -35.30 23.68
N LEU A 55 11.63 -34.62 23.21
CA LEU A 55 10.31 -34.69 23.83
C LEU A 55 9.75 -36.12 23.86
N LYS A 56 10.13 -36.98 22.90
CA LYS A 56 9.69 -38.39 22.89
C LYS A 56 10.38 -39.23 23.97
N HIS A 57 11.59 -38.87 24.38
CA HIS A 57 12.29 -39.53 25.49
C HIS A 57 11.76 -39.09 26.87
N THR A 58 11.11 -37.93 26.95
CA THR A 58 10.52 -37.43 28.21
C THR A 58 9.11 -37.96 28.48
N TYR A 59 8.53 -38.74 27.56
CA TYR A 59 7.19 -39.33 27.67
C TYR A 59 7.22 -40.84 27.36
N GLU A 60 7.43 -41.70 28.35
CA GLU A 60 6.97 -43.10 28.27
C GLU A 60 6.42 -43.59 29.61
N SER A 61 5.09 -43.70 29.70
CA SER A 61 4.37 -44.76 30.42
C SER A 61 2.86 -44.63 30.17
N GLN A 62 2.36 -45.19 29.06
CA GLN A 62 1.14 -46.00 29.03
C GLN A 62 0.84 -46.52 27.60
N PRO A 63 0.53 -47.82 27.43
CA PRO A 63 0.18 -48.40 26.13
C PRO A 63 -1.33 -48.37 25.90
N CYS A 64 -1.79 -48.04 24.68
CA CYS A 64 -3.12 -48.44 24.18
C CYS A 64 -3.18 -48.36 22.65
N THR A 65 -3.19 -49.56 22.04
CA THR A 65 -3.98 -50.01 20.87
C THR A 65 -4.36 -49.02 19.76
N ALA A 66 -3.82 -49.31 18.57
CA ALA A 66 -4.36 -48.85 17.29
C ALA A 66 -5.71 -49.51 16.96
N PRO A 67 -6.64 -48.75 16.34
CA PRO A 67 -7.53 -49.33 15.35
C PRO A 67 -7.40 -48.61 13.99
N GLN A 68 -7.04 -49.44 13.00
CA GLN A 68 -7.45 -49.46 11.59
C GLN A 68 -7.87 -48.16 10.89
N LEU A 69 -7.04 -47.79 9.91
CA LEU A 69 -7.41 -47.03 8.73
C LEU A 69 -8.61 -47.68 8.02
N ASN A 70 -9.69 -46.92 7.87
CA ASN A 70 -10.63 -47.09 6.76
C ASN A 70 -10.98 -45.70 6.20
N ASP A 71 -10.76 -45.58 4.90
CA ASP A 71 -11.07 -44.44 4.06
C ASP A 71 -12.53 -44.00 4.19
N THR A 72 -12.73 -42.71 4.47
CA THR A 72 -13.80 -41.93 3.84
C THR A 72 -13.29 -40.51 3.60
N ASN A 73 -12.88 -40.26 2.36
CA ASN A 73 -12.61 -38.92 1.85
C ASN A 73 -13.88 -38.05 1.96
N SER A 74 -13.88 -37.12 2.91
CA SER A 74 -14.68 -35.89 2.84
C SER A 74 -13.73 -34.72 3.03
N PHE A 75 -13.22 -34.21 1.90
CA PHE A 75 -12.50 -32.94 1.85
C PHE A 75 -13.49 -31.83 2.20
N ILE A 76 -13.45 -31.38 3.46
CA ILE A 76 -13.99 -30.08 3.85
C ILE A 76 -12.91 -29.05 3.52
N ASP A 77 -13.27 -28.13 2.64
CA ASP A 77 -12.48 -26.98 2.20
C ASP A 77 -11.91 -26.20 3.39
N ALA A 78 -10.64 -26.48 3.71
CA ALA A 78 -9.83 -25.60 4.53
C ALA A 78 -9.41 -24.40 3.67
N ILE A 79 -10.15 -23.32 3.87
CA ILE A 79 -9.81 -21.96 3.45
C ILE A 79 -8.30 -21.75 3.61
N THR A 80 -7.66 -21.47 2.48
CA THR A 80 -6.24 -21.19 2.33
C THR A 80 -5.85 -20.04 3.25
N ASN A 81 -5.27 -20.38 4.41
CA ASN A 81 -4.37 -19.52 5.15
C ASN A 81 -3.14 -19.26 4.28
N THR A 82 -3.25 -18.30 3.37
CA THR A 82 -2.09 -17.66 2.78
C THR A 82 -1.38 -16.91 3.89
N ASN A 83 -0.34 -17.54 4.44
CA ASN A 83 0.70 -16.88 5.22
C ASN A 83 1.45 -15.90 4.31
N VAL A 84 0.80 -14.79 3.98
CA VAL A 84 1.45 -13.59 3.44
C VAL A 84 2.12 -12.93 4.63
N ILE A 85 3.42 -13.18 4.77
CA ILE A 85 4.28 -12.40 5.67
C ILE A 85 4.07 -10.92 5.33
N THR A 86 3.41 -10.22 6.24
CA THR A 86 3.18 -8.78 6.21
C THR A 86 4.49 -8.03 6.44
N GLU A 87 5.07 -7.47 5.38
CA GLU A 87 5.78 -6.19 5.48
C GLU A 87 4.74 -5.07 5.23
N VAL A 88 3.86 -4.84 6.21
CA VAL A 88 3.47 -3.44 6.47
C VAL A 88 4.72 -2.87 7.10
N GLY A 89 5.45 -2.01 6.39
CA GLY A 89 6.74 -1.48 6.81
C GLY A 89 6.68 -0.77 8.16
N TYR A 90 6.79 -1.54 9.24
CA TYR A 90 7.32 -1.10 10.51
C TYR A 90 8.80 -1.40 10.45
N THR A 91 9.53 -0.58 9.70
CA THR A 91 10.98 -0.54 9.82
C THR A 91 11.28 0.07 11.18
N HIS A 92 11.80 -0.75 12.11
CA HIS A 92 12.62 -0.21 13.19
C HIS A 92 13.84 0.45 12.52
N SER A 93 13.74 1.74 12.23
CA SER A 93 14.93 2.55 12.06
C SER A 93 15.61 2.57 13.42
N ASN A 94 16.78 1.95 13.54
CA ASN A 94 17.74 2.39 14.54
C ASN A 94 18.03 3.85 14.17
N SER A 95 17.39 4.78 14.87
CA SER A 95 17.73 6.20 14.77
C SER A 95 19.10 6.36 15.39
N GLU A 96 20.15 6.28 14.58
CA GLU A 96 21.39 6.95 14.93
C GLU A 96 21.10 8.45 14.92
N PHE A 97 21.14 9.05 16.11
CA PHE A 97 21.18 10.48 16.30
C PHE A 97 22.46 11.02 15.65
N ASN A 98 22.43 11.36 14.36
CA ASN A 98 23.40 12.27 13.77
C ASN A 98 22.83 13.69 13.83
N GLY A 99 22.89 14.27 15.03
CA GLY A 99 22.69 15.69 15.23
C GLY A 99 23.96 16.44 14.83
N ASN A 100 24.06 16.89 13.58
CA ASN A 100 24.84 18.07 13.28
C ASN A 100 23.95 19.29 13.57
N CYS A 101 23.88 19.68 14.84
CA CYS A 101 23.44 21.01 15.25
C CYS A 101 24.56 21.60 16.11
N LYS A 102 25.34 22.47 15.48
CA LYS A 102 26.07 23.50 16.20
C LYS A 102 25.04 24.55 16.63
N ASP A 103 24.35 24.28 17.74
CA ASP A 103 23.69 25.30 18.56
C ASP A 103 23.57 24.75 19.99
N ASN A 104 24.19 25.46 20.94
CA ASN A 104 24.21 25.12 22.36
C ASN A 104 22.84 25.41 23.02
N LEU A 105 21.81 24.62 22.71
CA LEU A 105 20.57 24.59 23.48
C LEU A 105 20.70 23.52 24.57
N THR A 106 20.77 23.95 25.84
CA THR A 106 20.67 23.07 27.00
C THR A 106 19.25 22.49 27.08
N ILE A 107 19.03 21.30 26.51
CA ILE A 107 17.74 20.59 26.56
C ILE A 107 17.49 20.11 28.00
N ASP A 108 16.31 20.37 28.55
CA ASP A 108 15.89 19.84 29.86
C ASP A 108 15.84 18.29 29.78
N PRO A 109 16.59 17.57 30.64
CA PRO A 109 16.58 16.10 30.68
C PRO A 109 15.18 15.48 30.81
N VAL A 110 14.24 16.18 31.50
CA VAL A 110 12.86 15.71 31.67
C VAL A 110 12.11 15.77 30.34
N GLU A 111 12.32 16.81 29.55
CA GLU A 111 11.73 16.95 28.21
C GLU A 111 12.26 15.88 27.26
N LEU A 112 13.56 15.59 27.31
CA LEU A 112 14.17 14.52 26.51
C LEU A 112 13.56 13.15 26.85
N LEU A 113 13.39 12.86 28.15
CA LEU A 113 12.78 11.62 28.61
C LEU A 113 11.31 11.51 28.19
N ASN A 114 10.53 12.58 28.37
CA ASN A 114 9.14 12.66 27.94
C ASN A 114 9.01 12.49 26.42
N HIS A 115 9.91 13.08 25.64
CA HIS A 115 9.95 12.92 24.20
C HIS A 115 10.20 11.45 23.82
N SER A 116 11.21 10.81 24.40
CA SER A 116 11.54 9.41 24.13
C SER A 116 10.38 8.46 24.46
N ILE A 117 9.78 8.60 25.64
CA ILE A 117 8.62 7.80 26.07
C ILE A 117 7.42 8.04 25.15
N SER A 118 7.12 9.31 24.84
CA SER A 118 6.04 9.68 23.94
C SER A 118 6.20 9.03 22.56
N CYS A 119 7.39 9.07 21.97
CA CYS A 119 7.68 8.47 20.67
C CYS A 119 7.52 6.96 20.70
N PHE A 120 8.01 6.29 21.75
CA PHE A 120 7.80 4.86 21.93
C PHE A 120 6.31 4.50 22.01
N LEU A 121 5.53 5.19 22.85
CA LEU A 121 4.11 4.90 23.03
C LEU A 121 3.29 5.21 21.78
N ALA A 122 3.61 6.31 21.07
CA ALA A 122 2.99 6.64 19.80
C ALA A 122 3.21 5.51 18.76
N SER A 123 4.41 4.94 18.70
CA SER A 123 4.71 3.83 17.78
C SER A 123 3.90 2.56 18.08
N LEU A 124 3.65 2.25 19.36
CA LEU A 124 2.79 1.13 19.77
C LEU A 124 1.34 1.39 19.35
N TYR A 125 0.85 2.61 19.57
CA TYR A 125 -0.49 3.01 19.19
C TYR A 125 -0.70 3.05 17.67
N ALA A 126 0.32 3.39 16.89
CA ALA A 126 0.25 3.38 15.42
C ALA A 126 0.12 1.96 14.84
N ASN A 127 0.66 0.95 15.51
CA ASN A 127 0.63 -0.42 15.00
C ASN A 127 -0.82 -0.99 14.97
N PRO A 128 -1.42 -1.28 13.80
CA PRO A 128 -2.81 -1.73 13.67
C PRO A 128 -3.08 -3.07 14.34
N ILE A 129 -2.04 -3.89 14.55
CA ILE A 129 -2.17 -5.19 15.17
C ILE A 129 -2.34 -5.05 16.69
N ILE A 130 -1.74 -4.02 17.30
CA ILE A 130 -1.72 -3.81 18.75
C ILE A 130 -3.03 -3.12 19.19
N PRO A 131 -3.88 -3.79 19.99
CA PRO A 131 -5.07 -3.18 20.56
C PRO A 131 -4.71 -2.11 21.60
N ARG A 132 -5.57 -1.10 21.77
CA ARG A 132 -5.28 0.03 22.69
C ARG A 132 -5.11 -0.40 24.14
N ASN A 133 -5.89 -1.38 24.61
CA ASN A 133 -5.75 -1.93 25.96
C ASN A 133 -4.41 -2.68 26.16
N ALA A 134 -3.83 -3.28 25.12
CA ALA A 134 -2.52 -3.91 25.22
C ALA A 134 -1.40 -2.88 25.47
N VAL A 135 -1.54 -1.65 24.99
CA VAL A 135 -0.59 -0.57 25.29
C VAL A 135 -0.59 -0.23 26.78
N GLN A 136 -1.74 -0.32 27.45
CA GLN A 136 -1.79 -0.13 28.91
C GLN A 136 -0.97 -1.20 29.64
N VAL A 137 -1.06 -2.46 29.22
CA VAL A 137 -0.24 -3.56 29.78
C VAL A 137 1.26 -3.28 29.63
N VAL A 138 1.68 -2.72 28.49
CA VAL A 138 3.07 -2.31 28.26
C VAL A 138 3.48 -1.18 29.19
N VAL A 139 2.63 -0.17 29.38
CA VAL A 139 2.90 0.97 30.29
C VAL A 139 3.02 0.49 31.74
N ASP A 140 2.10 -0.35 32.21
CA ASP A 140 2.12 -0.88 33.58
C ASP A 140 3.38 -1.73 33.81
N GLY A 141 3.76 -2.55 32.82
CA GLY A 141 4.99 -3.33 32.87
C GLY A 141 6.25 -2.46 32.88
N LEU A 142 6.27 -1.39 32.09
CA LEU A 142 7.38 -0.44 32.04
C LEU A 142 7.51 0.33 33.37
N GLU A 143 6.40 0.75 33.97
CA GLU A 143 6.38 1.37 35.31
C GLU A 143 7.00 0.44 36.34
N LYS A 144 6.63 -0.85 36.32
CA LYS A 144 7.21 -1.85 37.21
C LYS A 144 8.72 -1.99 37.03
N VAL A 145 9.21 -2.12 35.79
CA VAL A 145 10.66 -2.26 35.52
C VAL A 145 11.44 -1.00 35.92
N ILE A 146 10.90 0.18 35.66
CA ILE A 146 11.57 1.45 35.99
C ILE A 146 11.58 1.69 37.51
N VAL A 147 10.43 1.56 38.17
CA VAL A 147 10.27 1.90 39.59
C VAL A 147 10.82 0.79 40.49
N GLU A 148 10.39 -0.45 40.31
CA GLU A 148 10.78 -1.58 41.17
C GLU A 148 12.14 -2.18 40.78
N GLY A 149 12.56 -2.02 39.52
CA GLY A 149 13.83 -2.54 39.01
C GLY A 149 14.95 -1.50 39.08
N PHE A 150 15.02 -0.62 38.08
CA PHE A 150 16.15 0.31 37.91
C PHE A 150 16.28 1.30 39.06
N SER A 151 15.19 1.97 39.44
CA SER A 151 15.23 3.01 40.49
C SER A 151 15.63 2.41 41.84
N ALA A 152 15.05 1.27 42.21
CA ALA A 152 15.39 0.58 43.45
C ALA A 152 16.86 0.09 43.46
N TYR A 153 17.37 -0.42 42.33
CA TYR A 153 18.77 -0.83 42.20
C TYR A 153 19.73 0.35 42.39
N ILE A 154 19.48 1.46 41.69
CA ILE A 154 20.29 2.69 41.77
C ILE A 154 20.29 3.22 43.20
N GLU A 155 19.12 3.36 43.83
CA GLU A 155 19.00 3.85 45.22
C GLU A 155 19.77 2.98 46.20
N ASN A 156 19.65 1.65 46.10
CA ASN A 156 20.34 0.73 46.99
C ASN A 156 21.86 0.78 46.79
N TYR A 157 22.32 0.85 45.54
CA TYR A 157 23.75 0.93 45.23
C TYR A 157 24.37 2.24 45.73
N ILE A 158 23.66 3.36 45.57
CA ILE A 158 24.13 4.69 45.97
C ILE A 158 24.10 4.86 47.49
N LYS A 159 23.05 4.38 48.17
CA LYS A 159 23.03 4.30 49.65
C LYS A 159 24.22 3.49 50.18
N LYS A 160 24.57 2.38 49.52
CA LYS A 160 25.75 1.59 49.85
C LYS A 160 27.04 2.39 49.65
N MET A 161 27.24 3.06 48.52
CA MET A 161 28.43 3.89 48.27
C MET A 161 28.57 5.06 49.25
N LEU A 162 27.46 5.68 49.65
CA LEU A 162 27.45 6.73 50.68
C LEU A 162 27.87 6.16 52.03
N SER A 163 27.33 4.99 52.42
CA SER A 163 27.69 4.32 53.67
C SER A 163 29.17 3.90 53.72
N GLU A 164 29.74 3.55 52.56
CA GLU A 164 31.16 3.22 52.39
C GLU A 164 32.06 4.47 52.26
N LYS A 165 31.50 5.68 52.39
CA LYS A 165 32.19 6.98 52.20
C LYS A 165 32.89 7.13 50.84
N LYS A 166 32.41 6.43 49.81
CA LYS A 166 32.95 6.50 48.45
C LYS A 166 32.42 7.69 47.63
N ILE A 167 31.32 8.31 48.08
CA ILE A 167 30.71 9.50 47.47
C ILE A 167 30.34 10.52 48.55
N SER A 168 30.24 11.80 48.17
CA SER A 168 29.80 12.89 49.07
C SER A 168 28.27 12.91 49.25
N SER A 169 27.80 13.58 50.30
CA SER A 169 26.37 13.83 50.52
C SER A 169 25.74 14.66 49.40
N GLU A 170 26.47 15.61 48.84
CA GLU A 170 26.01 16.43 47.70
C GLU A 170 25.80 15.57 46.45
N CYS A 171 26.74 14.64 46.17
CA CYS A 171 26.61 13.70 45.07
C CYS A 171 25.40 12.77 45.27
N PHE A 172 25.17 12.31 46.51
CA PHE A 172 23.98 11.54 46.85
C PHE A 172 22.69 12.31 46.53
N THR A 173 22.57 13.57 46.95
CA THR A 173 21.39 14.40 46.67
C THR A 173 21.14 14.59 45.17
N VAL A 174 22.19 14.80 44.38
CA VAL A 174 22.06 14.93 42.91
C VAL A 174 21.48 13.65 42.30
N VAL A 175 21.97 12.48 42.67
CA VAL A 175 21.47 11.23 42.08
C VAL A 175 20.11 10.82 42.65
N ASP A 176 19.81 11.16 43.90
CA ASP A 176 18.48 10.97 44.47
C ASP A 176 17.43 11.80 43.70
N ASN A 177 17.77 13.05 43.36
CA ASN A 177 16.95 13.89 42.49
C ASN A 177 16.75 13.25 41.11
N ILE A 178 17.81 12.75 40.46
CA ILE A 178 17.71 12.04 39.18
C ILE A 178 16.80 10.81 39.30
N THR A 179 16.92 10.05 40.39
CA THR A 179 16.13 8.84 40.61
C THR A 179 14.66 9.17 40.86
N SER A 180 14.37 10.29 41.52
CA SER A 180 13.00 10.80 41.68
C SER A 180 12.34 11.16 40.36
N VAL A 181 13.10 11.71 39.40
CA VAL A 181 12.65 11.98 38.03
C VAL A 181 12.36 10.66 37.30
N ILE A 182 13.26 9.68 37.39
CA ILE A 182 13.08 8.36 36.75
C ILE A 182 11.84 7.64 37.31
N LYS A 183 11.63 7.67 38.63
CA LYS A 183 10.43 7.08 39.26
C LYS A 183 9.13 7.68 38.74
N ASN A 184 9.13 8.97 38.42
CA ASN A 184 7.97 9.69 37.91
C ASN A 184 7.94 9.81 36.38
N ALA A 185 8.84 9.14 35.66
CA ALA A 185 8.99 9.27 34.21
C ALA A 185 7.70 9.00 33.42
N LEU A 186 6.86 8.10 33.92
CA LEU A 186 5.57 7.74 33.30
C LEU A 186 4.38 8.51 33.86
N GLY A 187 4.57 9.50 34.73
CA GLY A 187 3.50 10.26 35.36
C GLY A 187 2.49 10.85 34.36
N ASN A 188 3.00 11.38 33.25
CA ASN A 188 2.24 11.94 32.12
C ASN A 188 1.65 10.87 31.17
N PHE A 189 2.04 9.60 31.33
CA PHE A 189 1.67 8.52 30.40
C PHE A 189 0.95 7.35 31.08
N LYS A 190 0.70 7.44 32.39
CA LYS A 190 0.18 6.35 33.22
C LYS A 190 -1.16 5.79 32.73
N THR A 191 -2.10 6.65 32.35
CA THR A 191 -3.42 6.23 31.84
C THR A 191 -3.58 6.63 30.38
N GLU A 192 -4.46 5.94 29.65
CA GLU A 192 -4.75 6.28 28.24
C GLU A 192 -5.17 7.74 28.09
N HIS A 193 -6.03 8.22 28.98
CA HIS A 193 -6.46 9.61 29.01
C HIS A 193 -5.27 10.59 29.11
N LYS A 194 -4.32 10.34 30.02
CA LYS A 194 -3.13 11.20 30.13
C LYS A 194 -2.26 11.15 28.87
N ARG A 195 -2.09 9.97 28.25
CA ARG A 195 -1.35 9.82 26.99
C ARG A 195 -1.99 10.62 25.86
N PHE A 196 -3.31 10.55 25.72
CA PHE A 196 -4.04 11.25 24.66
C PHE A 196 -4.02 12.76 24.89
N ASN A 197 -4.18 13.21 26.13
CA ASN A 197 -4.03 14.63 26.47
C ASN A 197 -2.64 15.15 26.14
N PHE A 198 -1.59 14.40 26.50
CA PHE A 198 -0.22 14.77 26.15
C PHE A 198 -0.02 14.90 24.64
N PHE A 199 -0.55 13.95 23.84
CA PHE A 199 -0.49 14.03 22.39
C PHE A 199 -1.32 15.18 21.80
N ALA A 200 -2.48 15.48 22.38
CA ALA A 200 -3.34 16.58 21.96
C ALA A 200 -2.72 17.95 22.29
N GLU A 201 -2.11 18.10 23.46
CA GLU A 201 -1.36 19.29 23.89
C GLU A 201 -0.15 19.55 22.98
N LYS A 202 0.54 18.48 22.53
CA LYS A 202 1.57 18.58 21.49
C LYS A 202 1.04 18.89 20.08
N GLY A 203 -0.27 18.82 19.87
CA GLY A 203 -0.91 19.01 18.57
C GLY A 203 -0.72 17.87 17.57
N THR A 204 -0.12 16.74 17.99
CA THR A 204 0.17 15.59 17.12
C THR A 204 -1.01 14.62 17.02
N TYR A 205 -1.88 14.56 18.03
CA TYR A 205 -3.12 13.79 17.96
C TYR A 205 -4.32 14.69 17.64
N ILE A 206 -5.00 14.41 16.53
CA ILE A 206 -6.21 15.11 16.12
C ILE A 206 -7.39 14.21 16.45
N GLU A 207 -8.18 14.59 17.45
CA GLU A 207 -9.29 13.77 17.90
C GLU A 207 -10.43 13.71 16.85
N PRO A 208 -10.97 12.51 16.54
CA PRO A 208 -12.19 12.39 15.76
C PRO A 208 -13.38 13.07 16.44
N LYS A 209 -14.19 13.78 15.66
CA LYS A 209 -15.43 14.40 16.10
C LYS A 209 -16.61 13.47 15.81
N GLU A 210 -17.33 13.09 16.86
CA GLU A 210 -18.60 12.38 16.70
C GLU A 210 -19.68 13.36 16.21
N VAL A 211 -20.38 13.00 15.13
CA VAL A 211 -21.48 13.78 14.56
C VAL A 211 -22.74 12.92 14.60
N VAL A 212 -23.77 13.39 15.31
CA VAL A 212 -25.08 12.74 15.34
C VAL A 212 -25.81 13.03 14.03
N ILE A 213 -26.14 11.98 13.29
CA ILE A 213 -26.79 12.07 11.97
C ILE A 213 -28.29 11.79 12.02
N GLY A 214 -28.76 11.20 13.12
CA GLY A 214 -30.17 10.90 13.32
C GLY A 214 -30.39 10.02 14.54
N GLN A 215 -31.60 9.49 14.66
CA GLN A 215 -31.97 8.55 15.71
C GLN A 215 -32.68 7.34 15.09
N ARG A 216 -32.42 6.16 15.64
CA ARG A 216 -33.17 4.94 15.31
C ARG A 216 -33.66 4.25 16.56
N LEU A 217 -34.78 3.54 16.45
CA LEU A 217 -35.31 2.74 17.55
C LEU A 217 -34.51 1.44 17.66
N ASN A 218 -33.93 1.19 18.84
CA ASN A 218 -33.25 -0.06 19.12
C ASN A 218 -34.03 -0.88 20.15
N LYS A 219 -34.04 -2.19 19.97
CA LYS A 219 -34.73 -3.13 20.87
C LYS A 219 -33.82 -3.41 22.07
N ILE A 220 -34.27 -3.01 23.26
CA ILE A 220 -33.54 -3.23 24.51
C ILE A 220 -34.42 -4.07 25.43
N ILE A 221 -33.82 -5.04 26.11
CA ILE A 221 -34.50 -5.83 27.13
C ILE A 221 -34.25 -5.16 28.48
N LYS A 222 -35.29 -4.56 29.08
CA LYS A 222 -35.26 -4.07 30.47
C LYS A 222 -36.25 -4.91 31.28
N ASN A 223 -35.78 -5.53 32.37
CA ASN A 223 -36.58 -6.40 33.25
C ASN A 223 -37.34 -7.52 32.52
N GLY A 224 -36.72 -8.15 31.50
CA GLY A 224 -37.35 -9.20 30.71
C GLY A 224 -38.37 -8.72 29.66
N VAL A 225 -38.67 -7.43 29.63
CA VAL A 225 -39.58 -6.82 28.64
C VAL A 225 -38.77 -6.16 27.52
N SER A 226 -39.17 -6.46 26.29
CA SER A 226 -38.64 -5.80 25.10
C SER A 226 -39.25 -4.41 24.97
N ILE A 227 -38.43 -3.38 25.14
CA ILE A 227 -38.79 -1.98 24.88
C ILE A 227 -38.02 -1.44 23.67
N LEU A 228 -38.63 -0.51 22.94
CA LEU A 228 -37.95 0.25 21.89
C LEU A 228 -37.49 1.58 22.48
N GLU A 229 -36.20 1.85 22.44
CA GLU A 229 -35.61 3.11 22.91
C GLU A 229 -34.90 3.80 21.73
N PRO A 230 -35.09 5.10 21.53
CA PRO A 230 -34.35 5.84 20.51
C PRO A 230 -32.87 5.90 20.89
N ILE A 231 -32.01 5.49 19.97
CA ILE A 231 -30.55 5.62 20.07
C ILE A 231 -30.06 6.59 19.00
N ASN A 232 -29.07 7.41 19.36
CA ASN A 232 -28.39 8.26 18.37
C ASN A 232 -27.59 7.39 17.40
N CYS A 233 -27.78 7.66 16.11
CA CYS A 233 -26.87 7.22 15.05
C CYS A 233 -25.81 8.29 14.88
N SER A 234 -24.54 7.88 14.86
CA SER A 234 -23.43 8.80 14.72
C SER A 234 -22.39 8.32 13.73
N GLN A 235 -21.69 9.28 13.15
CA GLN A 235 -20.52 9.09 12.31
C GLN A 235 -19.30 9.76 12.93
N GLN A 236 -18.12 9.42 12.41
CA GLN A 236 -16.86 9.97 12.89
C GLN A 236 -16.25 10.84 11.81
N PHE A 237 -16.13 12.14 12.10
CA PHE A 237 -15.55 13.15 11.22
C PHE A 237 -14.17 13.57 11.73
N ILE A 238 -13.19 13.66 10.84
CA ILE A 238 -11.83 14.12 11.14
C ILE A 238 -11.62 15.43 10.37
N PRO A 239 -11.37 16.56 11.07
CA PRO A 239 -11.14 17.85 10.44
C PRO A 239 -9.86 17.85 9.60
N LEU A 240 -10.00 17.92 8.28
CA LEU A 240 -8.88 17.91 7.36
C LEU A 240 -7.96 19.11 7.52
N SER A 241 -8.52 20.28 7.79
CA SER A 241 -7.80 21.52 8.09
C SER A 241 -6.74 21.32 9.18
N LYS A 242 -7.06 20.56 10.23
CA LYS A 242 -6.09 20.24 11.28
C LYS A 242 -5.04 19.24 10.80
N VAL A 243 -5.46 18.21 10.06
CA VAL A 243 -4.56 17.16 9.55
C VAL A 243 -3.55 17.73 8.56
N LEU A 244 -4.03 18.49 7.58
CA LEU A 244 -3.22 19.12 6.55
C LEU A 244 -2.30 20.18 7.13
N LYS A 245 -2.75 20.95 8.14
CA LYS A 245 -1.86 21.89 8.85
C LYS A 245 -0.66 21.15 9.45
N GLN A 246 -0.89 20.08 10.19
CA GLN A 246 0.21 19.29 10.77
C GLN A 246 1.08 18.63 9.70
N PHE A 247 0.47 18.11 8.64
CA PHE A 247 1.19 17.45 7.55
C PHE A 247 2.13 18.40 6.79
N PHE A 248 1.68 19.60 6.44
CA PHE A 248 2.53 20.59 5.74
C PHE A 248 3.52 21.31 6.66
N SER A 249 3.32 21.24 7.98
CA SER A 249 4.32 21.66 8.97
C SER A 249 5.46 20.65 9.18
N LEU A 250 5.35 19.43 8.63
CA LEU A 250 6.44 18.45 8.67
C LEU A 250 7.64 18.94 7.86
N GLU A 251 8.84 18.55 8.32
CA GLU A 251 10.10 18.88 7.66
C GLU A 251 10.08 18.45 6.17
N ASN A 252 10.49 19.37 5.29
CA ASN A 252 10.62 19.21 3.83
C ASN A 252 9.34 18.92 3.03
N ILE A 253 8.19 18.65 3.67
CA ILE A 253 6.97 18.28 2.92
C ILE A 253 6.44 19.42 2.06
N LEU A 254 6.26 20.60 2.64
CA LEU A 254 5.73 21.75 1.87
C LEU A 254 6.74 22.23 0.82
N GLY A 255 8.03 22.31 1.18
CA GLY A 255 9.10 22.70 0.28
C GLY A 255 9.17 21.80 -0.96
N GLU A 256 9.26 20.48 -0.76
CA GLU A 256 9.27 19.52 -1.86
C GLU A 256 7.98 19.52 -2.67
N THR A 257 6.83 19.78 -2.04
CA THR A 257 5.55 19.88 -2.76
C THR A 257 5.55 21.07 -3.72
N LEU A 258 5.96 22.24 -3.25
CA LEU A 258 6.01 23.46 -4.08
C LEU A 258 7.07 23.35 -5.19
N GLU A 259 8.22 22.75 -4.90
CA GLU A 259 9.25 22.46 -5.89
C GLU A 259 8.74 21.48 -6.95
N ASN A 260 8.13 20.36 -6.54
CA ASN A 260 7.54 19.39 -7.45
C ASN A 260 6.49 20.03 -8.36
N MET A 261 5.59 20.86 -7.81
CA MET A 261 4.63 21.60 -8.61
C MET A 261 5.31 22.52 -9.63
N THR A 262 6.35 23.25 -9.23
CA THR A 262 7.10 24.14 -10.12
C THR A 262 7.76 23.35 -11.26
N ASN A 263 8.37 22.20 -10.95
CA ASN A 263 9.02 21.31 -11.92
C ASN A 263 8.01 20.69 -12.90
N LEU A 264 6.84 20.26 -12.41
CA LEU A 264 5.77 19.76 -13.28
C LEU A 264 5.22 20.85 -14.21
N MET A 265 5.17 22.10 -13.75
CA MET A 265 4.67 23.23 -14.53
C MET A 265 5.66 23.75 -15.59
N SER A 266 6.95 23.47 -15.45
CA SER A 266 7.98 23.85 -16.42
C SER A 266 7.97 22.95 -17.66
N ASN A 267 7.66 21.67 -17.50
CA ASN A 267 7.52 20.72 -18.60
C ASN A 267 6.06 20.63 -19.07
N LYS A 268 5.75 21.21 -20.24
CA LYS A 268 4.39 21.25 -20.80
C LYS A 268 4.15 20.26 -21.94
N SER A 269 5.19 19.60 -22.45
CA SER A 269 5.05 18.72 -23.62
C SER A 269 4.50 17.34 -23.26
N VAL A 270 4.64 16.90 -22.01
CA VAL A 270 4.24 15.57 -21.54
C VAL A 270 3.45 15.66 -20.23
N LEU A 271 2.34 14.92 -20.14
CA LEU A 271 1.51 14.83 -18.94
C LEU A 271 2.04 13.73 -18.02
N GLY A 272 2.61 14.10 -16.88
CA GLY A 272 3.03 13.18 -15.81
C GLY A 272 2.18 13.27 -14.53
N ASN A 273 1.38 14.33 -14.38
CA ASN A 273 0.62 14.58 -13.15
C ASN A 273 -0.74 15.25 -13.42
N PHE A 274 -1.67 15.08 -12.48
CA PHE A 274 -2.99 15.72 -12.49
C PHE A 274 -2.94 17.24 -12.68
N ILE A 275 -1.98 17.91 -12.03
CA ILE A 275 -1.92 19.37 -12.11
C ILE A 275 -1.60 19.88 -13.51
N GLN A 276 -0.96 19.08 -14.36
CA GLN A 276 -0.68 19.43 -15.76
C GLN A 276 -1.90 19.23 -16.67
N GLY A 277 -2.91 18.46 -16.23
CA GLY A 277 -4.13 18.18 -16.99
C GLY A 277 -4.92 19.45 -17.30
N THR A 278 -5.61 19.45 -18.45
CA THR A 278 -6.31 20.65 -18.96
C THR A 278 -7.36 21.19 -17.98
N PHE A 279 -8.00 20.31 -17.21
CA PHE A 279 -8.97 20.71 -16.19
C PHE A 279 -8.31 21.56 -15.09
N TRP A 280 -7.28 21.04 -14.41
CA TRP A 280 -6.64 21.76 -13.30
C TRP A 280 -5.98 23.07 -13.76
N GLN A 281 -5.37 23.06 -14.95
CA GLN A 281 -4.81 24.26 -15.58
C GLN A 281 -5.84 25.37 -15.81
N SER A 282 -7.06 25.01 -16.23
CA SER A 282 -8.15 25.99 -16.37
C SER A 282 -8.69 26.45 -15.01
N ARG A 283 -8.67 25.55 -14.02
CA ARG A 283 -9.21 25.76 -12.67
C ARG A 283 -8.38 26.74 -11.87
N ILE A 284 -7.06 26.54 -11.84
CA ILE A 284 -6.15 27.33 -11.01
C ILE A 284 -6.11 28.81 -11.39
N LYS A 285 -6.41 29.14 -12.65
CA LYS A 285 -6.54 30.54 -13.14
C LYS A 285 -7.62 31.33 -12.41
N LYS A 286 -8.61 30.67 -11.80
CA LYS A 286 -9.68 31.33 -11.02
C LYS A 286 -9.22 31.74 -9.61
N PHE A 287 -8.03 31.33 -9.19
CA PHE A 287 -7.48 31.56 -7.85
C PHE A 287 -6.24 32.47 -7.90
N GLU A 288 -6.35 33.62 -8.59
CA GLU A 288 -5.24 34.56 -8.74
C GLU A 288 -4.65 34.99 -7.38
N GLY A 289 -3.32 34.97 -7.27
CA GLY A 289 -2.58 35.36 -6.07
C GLY A 289 -2.66 34.38 -4.88
N LYS A 290 -3.33 33.23 -5.03
CA LYS A 290 -3.44 32.21 -3.98
C LYS A 290 -2.58 30.99 -4.30
N THR A 291 -1.93 30.44 -3.27
CA THR A 291 -1.32 29.11 -3.36
C THR A 291 -2.40 28.06 -3.09
N VAL A 292 -2.85 27.36 -4.13
CA VAL A 292 -3.93 26.36 -4.04
C VAL A 292 -3.41 24.96 -4.37
N LEU A 293 -3.70 24.00 -3.50
CA LEU A 293 -3.35 22.60 -3.69
C LEU A 293 -4.61 21.76 -4.02
N PRO A 294 -4.55 20.86 -5.02
CA PRO A 294 -5.66 19.95 -5.31
C PRO A 294 -5.86 18.90 -4.21
N LEU A 295 -7.11 18.49 -4.01
CA LEU A 295 -7.49 17.34 -3.18
C LEU A 295 -8.19 16.27 -4.02
N PHE A 296 -7.83 15.01 -3.82
CA PHE A 296 -8.64 13.88 -4.30
C PHE A 296 -9.44 13.31 -3.15
N LEU A 297 -10.76 13.21 -3.32
CA LEU A 297 -11.69 12.58 -2.39
C LEU A 297 -12.01 11.18 -2.92
N PHE A 298 -11.77 10.15 -2.14
CA PHE A 298 -12.12 8.77 -2.46
C PHE A 298 -13.23 8.26 -1.57
N PHE A 299 -14.17 7.50 -2.13
CA PHE A 299 -15.22 6.81 -1.38
C PHE A 299 -15.35 5.34 -1.81
N ASP A 300 -15.40 4.45 -0.81
CA ASP A 300 -15.82 3.06 -0.98
C ASP A 300 -16.38 2.52 0.35
N ASP A 301 -17.21 1.48 0.24
CA ASP A 301 -17.68 0.71 1.37
C ASP A 301 -16.84 -0.56 1.57
N PHE A 302 -16.38 -0.82 2.79
CA PHE A 302 -15.65 -2.05 3.10
C PHE A 302 -16.27 -2.82 4.28
N GLU A 303 -16.17 -4.14 4.23
CA GLU A 303 -16.59 -5.02 5.33
C GLU A 303 -15.46 -5.16 6.36
N SER A 304 -15.77 -4.89 7.62
CA SER A 304 -14.84 -5.01 8.76
C SER A 304 -14.93 -6.37 9.47
N GLY A 305 -16.03 -7.10 9.27
CA GLY A 305 -16.28 -8.44 9.80
C GLY A 305 -15.82 -9.58 8.89
N ASN A 306 -16.32 -10.79 9.17
CA ASN A 306 -16.14 -11.94 8.28
C ASN A 306 -17.16 -11.86 7.14
N VAL A 307 -16.68 -11.65 5.91
CA VAL A 307 -17.51 -11.47 4.70
C VAL A 307 -18.36 -12.71 4.38
N LEU A 308 -17.98 -13.89 4.89
CA LEU A 308 -18.66 -15.18 4.65
C LEU A 308 -19.50 -15.68 5.83
N GLY A 309 -19.57 -14.92 6.93
CA GLY A 309 -20.32 -15.33 8.13
C GLY A 309 -21.82 -15.03 8.03
N SER A 310 -22.61 -15.63 8.93
CA SER A 310 -24.06 -15.35 9.12
C SER A 310 -24.40 -13.89 9.47
N HIS A 311 -23.37 -13.07 9.73
CA HIS A 311 -23.46 -11.63 10.04
C HIS A 311 -22.83 -10.74 8.95
N SER A 312 -22.61 -11.28 7.74
CA SER A 312 -22.09 -10.53 6.60
C SER A 312 -22.98 -9.32 6.28
N GLY A 313 -22.38 -8.15 5.99
CA GLY A 313 -23.08 -6.91 5.69
C GLY A 313 -23.50 -6.07 6.90
N ILE A 314 -23.51 -6.64 8.12
CA ILE A 314 -23.91 -5.91 9.35
C ILE A 314 -22.85 -4.87 9.76
N HIS A 315 -21.58 -5.12 9.45
CA HIS A 315 -20.46 -4.25 9.80
C HIS A 315 -19.76 -3.65 8.57
N LYS A 316 -20.53 -3.47 7.48
CA LYS A 316 -20.11 -2.69 6.31
C LYS A 316 -20.00 -1.21 6.70
N LEU A 317 -18.84 -0.62 6.42
CA LEU A 317 -18.52 0.77 6.74
C LEU A 317 -18.24 1.53 5.47
N GLY A 318 -18.80 2.73 5.35
CA GLY A 318 -18.42 3.70 4.34
C GLY A 318 -17.26 4.53 4.85
N ALA A 319 -16.18 4.62 4.06
CA ALA A 319 -15.03 5.46 4.37
C ALA A 319 -14.79 6.49 3.27
N VAL A 320 -14.53 7.72 3.70
CA VAL A 320 -14.06 8.79 2.83
C VAL A 320 -12.61 9.07 3.15
N TYR A 321 -11.76 8.94 2.14
CA TYR A 321 -10.35 9.27 2.21
C TYR A 321 -10.04 10.51 1.39
N VAL A 322 -9.00 11.24 1.78
CA VAL A 322 -8.44 12.34 0.99
C VAL A 322 -6.95 12.12 0.76
N SER A 323 -6.48 12.45 -0.44
CA SER A 323 -5.07 12.45 -0.81
C SER A 323 -4.70 13.72 -1.61
N LEU A 324 -3.42 14.00 -1.71
CA LEU A 324 -2.86 15.18 -2.38
C LEU A 324 -2.12 14.74 -3.65
N PRO A 325 -2.65 14.99 -4.86
CA PRO A 325 -1.98 14.54 -6.09
C PRO A 325 -0.77 15.38 -6.49
N CYS A 326 -0.55 16.54 -5.87
CA CYS A 326 0.55 17.45 -6.18
C CYS A 326 1.84 17.18 -5.40
N ILE A 327 1.82 16.31 -4.37
CA ILE A 327 3.04 15.93 -3.66
C ILE A 327 3.88 14.98 -4.54
N PRO A 328 5.21 14.87 -4.31
CA PRO A 328 6.05 13.96 -5.08
C PRO A 328 5.50 12.53 -5.13
N LEU A 329 5.65 11.86 -6.29
CA LEU A 329 5.00 10.57 -6.56
C LEU A 329 5.34 9.48 -5.52
N HIS A 330 6.59 9.44 -5.06
CA HIS A 330 6.99 8.51 -4.01
C HIS A 330 6.23 8.74 -2.70
N ARG A 331 5.90 9.98 -2.37
CA ARG A 331 5.09 10.34 -1.19
C ARG A 331 3.62 10.04 -1.41
N SER A 332 3.06 10.38 -2.58
CA SER A 332 1.63 10.11 -2.87
C SER A 332 1.32 8.61 -2.88
N SER A 333 2.32 7.78 -3.21
CA SER A 333 2.19 6.33 -3.12
C SER A 333 2.08 5.81 -1.66
N MET A 334 2.48 6.55 -0.63
CA MET A 334 2.51 6.06 0.75
C MET A 334 1.11 6.06 1.40
N LEU A 335 0.74 4.95 2.05
CA LEU A 335 -0.56 4.84 2.76
C LEU A 335 -0.71 5.81 3.94
N SER A 336 0.40 6.31 4.48
CA SER A 336 0.42 7.34 5.51
C SER A 336 -0.10 8.70 5.02
N ASN A 337 -0.01 8.95 3.71
CA ASN A 337 -0.41 10.21 3.07
C ASN A 337 -1.81 10.13 2.46
N ILE A 338 -2.57 9.09 2.82
CA ILE A 338 -4.00 8.95 2.56
C ILE A 338 -4.71 9.18 3.91
N PHE A 339 -5.49 10.25 3.99
CA PHE A 339 -6.10 10.73 5.23
C PHE A 339 -7.56 10.31 5.31
N LEU A 340 -7.97 9.69 6.42
CA LEU A 340 -9.39 9.44 6.69
C LEU A 340 -10.07 10.76 7.10
N THR A 341 -11.19 11.10 6.45
CA THR A 341 -12.01 12.28 6.82
C THR A 341 -13.36 11.92 7.41
N LEU A 342 -13.98 10.83 6.93
CA LEU A 342 -15.30 10.43 7.38
C LEU A 342 -15.39 8.91 7.45
N LEU A 343 -15.96 8.40 8.53
CA LEU A 343 -16.23 6.97 8.71
C LEU A 343 -17.62 6.78 9.33
N PHE A 344 -18.45 5.97 8.68
CA PHE A 344 -19.85 5.74 9.07
C PHE A 344 -20.27 4.31 8.73
N HIS A 345 -21.40 3.86 9.28
CA HIS A 345 -22.01 2.58 8.88
C HIS A 345 -22.72 2.74 7.53
N SER A 346 -22.44 1.86 6.57
CA SER A 346 -23.04 1.99 5.22
C SER A 346 -24.57 1.97 5.26
N SER A 347 -25.18 1.27 6.22
CA SER A 347 -26.62 1.29 6.48
C SER A 347 -27.16 2.69 6.80
N ASP A 348 -26.38 3.51 7.50
CA ASP A 348 -26.79 4.84 7.94
C ASP A 348 -26.86 5.80 6.74
N ARG A 349 -26.01 5.61 5.72
CA ARG A 349 -26.13 6.34 4.46
C ARG A 349 -27.39 6.00 3.70
N VAL A 350 -27.80 4.73 3.71
CA VAL A 350 -29.04 4.30 3.07
C VAL A 350 -30.27 4.87 3.80
N GLU A 351 -30.23 4.93 5.14
CA GLU A 351 -31.34 5.43 5.96
C GLU A 351 -31.45 6.97 5.97
N PHE A 352 -30.34 7.68 6.18
CA PHE A 352 -30.34 9.14 6.36
C PHE A 352 -30.01 9.93 5.08
N GLY A 353 -29.50 9.25 4.05
CA GLY A 353 -29.19 9.85 2.74
C GLY A 353 -27.86 10.58 2.67
N ASN A 354 -27.40 10.80 1.45
CA ASN A 354 -26.09 11.40 1.16
C ASN A 354 -25.93 12.83 1.73
N ASN A 355 -27.00 13.65 1.66
CA ASN A 355 -26.99 15.03 2.14
C ASN A 355 -26.63 15.14 3.64
N VAL A 356 -27.14 14.22 4.47
CA VAL A 356 -26.87 14.23 5.92
C VAL A 356 -25.47 13.69 6.21
N ILE A 357 -25.10 12.57 5.57
CA ILE A 357 -23.82 11.91 5.81
C ILE A 357 -22.64 12.81 5.40
N PHE A 358 -22.65 13.37 4.19
CA PHE A 358 -21.51 14.09 3.63
C PHE A 358 -21.45 15.58 4.00
N LYS A 359 -22.45 16.12 4.69
CA LYS A 359 -22.47 17.54 5.11
C LYS A 359 -21.18 17.99 5.80
N PRO A 360 -20.60 17.26 6.77
CA PRO A 360 -19.36 17.70 7.42
C PRO A 360 -18.17 17.78 6.47
N VAL A 361 -18.11 16.88 5.47
CA VAL A 361 -17.04 16.88 4.47
C VAL A 361 -17.20 18.03 3.48
N ILE A 362 -18.43 18.32 3.05
CA ILE A 362 -18.74 19.45 2.17
C ILE A 362 -18.38 20.77 2.83
N ASP A 363 -18.74 20.94 4.11
CA ASP A 363 -18.40 22.13 4.88
C ASP A 363 -16.89 22.29 5.03
N GLU A 364 -16.17 21.20 5.29
CA GLU A 364 -14.71 21.21 5.40
C GLU A 364 -14.04 21.57 4.06
N LEU A 365 -14.52 21.02 2.93
CA LEU A 365 -14.00 21.37 1.59
C LEU A 365 -14.25 22.84 1.26
N ASN A 366 -15.44 23.36 1.55
CA ASN A 366 -15.78 24.76 1.35
C ASN A 366 -14.93 25.69 2.24
N PHE A 367 -14.65 25.28 3.48
CA PHE A 367 -13.75 26.00 4.38
C PHE A 367 -12.32 26.05 3.82
N LEU A 368 -11.77 24.91 3.37
CA LEU A 368 -10.42 24.83 2.83
C LEU A 368 -10.23 25.63 1.52
N GLN A 369 -11.29 25.75 0.71
CA GLN A 369 -11.27 26.53 -0.53
C GLN A 369 -11.36 28.04 -0.28
N ASN A 370 -12.23 28.46 0.65
CA ASN A 370 -12.51 29.88 0.88
C ASN A 370 -11.58 30.52 1.91
N VAL A 371 -11.31 29.83 3.02
CA VAL A 371 -10.54 30.32 4.16
C VAL A 371 -9.11 29.80 4.12
N GLY A 372 -8.91 28.52 3.79
CA GLY A 372 -7.59 27.90 3.76
C GLY A 372 -7.01 27.62 5.15
N ILE A 373 -5.70 27.37 5.19
CA ILE A 373 -4.92 27.03 6.39
C ILE A 373 -3.71 27.97 6.47
N GLU A 374 -3.54 28.63 7.62
CA GLU A 374 -2.33 29.39 7.89
C GLU A 374 -1.14 28.48 8.20
N ILE A 375 -0.04 28.72 7.48
CA ILE A 375 1.23 28.03 7.61
C ILE A 375 2.32 29.07 7.86
N ASP A 376 3.15 28.78 8.87
CA ASP A 376 4.37 29.53 9.17
C ASP A 376 5.52 28.52 9.27
N THR A 377 6.26 28.39 8.16
CA THR A 377 7.44 27.53 8.04
C THR A 377 8.60 28.36 7.48
N SER A 378 9.81 27.81 7.52
CA SER A 378 10.99 28.45 6.92
C SER A 378 10.84 28.68 5.40
N VAL A 379 10.06 27.83 4.72
CA VAL A 379 9.89 27.86 3.25
C VAL A 379 8.65 28.63 2.78
N PHE A 380 7.65 28.78 3.63
CA PHE A 380 6.38 29.43 3.28
C PHE A 380 5.73 30.07 4.49
N LYS A 381 5.29 31.32 4.32
CA LYS A 381 4.50 32.08 5.29
C LYS A 381 3.25 32.63 4.61
N GLY A 382 2.08 32.26 5.10
CA GLY A 382 0.80 32.74 4.58
C GLY A 382 -0.27 31.66 4.63
N THR A 383 -1.29 31.82 3.78
CA THR A 383 -2.43 30.92 3.73
C THR A 383 -2.32 29.96 2.55
N LEU A 384 -2.34 28.66 2.83
CA LEU A 384 -2.53 27.61 1.83
C LEU A 384 -4.02 27.33 1.65
N TYR A 385 -4.49 27.35 0.41
CA TYR A 385 -5.86 27.01 0.05
C TYR A 385 -5.91 25.63 -0.61
N PHE A 386 -7.09 25.03 -0.61
CA PHE A 386 -7.29 23.73 -1.26
C PHE A 386 -8.56 23.72 -2.09
N ASP A 387 -8.51 23.08 -3.24
CA ASP A 387 -9.70 22.87 -4.09
C ASP A 387 -9.90 21.39 -4.36
N LEU A 388 -11.15 20.95 -4.45
CA LEU A 388 -11.46 19.57 -4.79
C LEU A 388 -11.06 19.33 -6.25
N GLY A 389 -10.08 18.47 -6.48
CA GLY A 389 -9.65 18.06 -7.81
C GLY A 389 -10.59 17.01 -8.41
N LEU A 390 -10.65 15.82 -7.79
CA LEU A 390 -11.45 14.70 -8.26
C LEU A 390 -12.14 13.97 -7.10
N ILE A 391 -13.33 13.44 -7.38
CA ILE A 391 -14.00 12.39 -6.62
C ILE A 391 -13.70 11.05 -7.29
N LEU A 392 -13.19 10.11 -6.51
CA LEU A 392 -12.69 8.81 -6.92
C LEU A 392 -13.45 7.70 -6.20
N GLY A 393 -13.50 6.53 -6.82
CA GLY A 393 -14.19 5.35 -6.31
C GLY A 393 -14.42 4.34 -7.42
N ASP A 394 -14.85 3.13 -7.06
CA ASP A 394 -15.38 2.21 -8.04
C ASP A 394 -16.69 2.76 -8.64
N ASN A 395 -17.15 2.21 -9.76
CA ASN A 395 -18.35 2.75 -10.41
C ASN A 395 -19.59 2.68 -9.49
N LEU A 396 -19.70 1.65 -8.65
CA LEU A 396 -20.87 1.49 -7.78
C LEU A 396 -20.87 2.54 -6.68
N GLY A 397 -19.74 2.70 -5.99
CA GLY A 397 -19.51 3.72 -4.99
C GLY A 397 -19.71 5.13 -5.55
N LEU A 398 -19.13 5.44 -6.71
CA LEU A 398 -19.34 6.72 -7.39
C LEU A 398 -20.82 6.98 -7.69
N HIS A 399 -21.52 6.04 -8.34
CA HIS A 399 -22.95 6.19 -8.63
C HIS A 399 -23.76 6.48 -7.36
N SER A 400 -23.42 5.79 -6.27
CA SER A 400 -24.12 5.88 -5.00
C SER A 400 -23.99 7.25 -4.31
N ILE A 401 -22.91 8.01 -4.56
CA ILE A 401 -22.67 9.32 -3.93
C ILE A 401 -22.88 10.50 -4.89
N ILE A 402 -23.05 10.25 -6.19
CA ILE A 402 -23.38 11.29 -7.19
C ILE A 402 -24.86 11.27 -7.61
N GLY A 403 -25.66 10.37 -7.02
CA GLY A 403 -27.11 10.30 -7.24
C GLY A 403 -27.55 9.57 -8.51
N PHE A 404 -26.70 8.69 -9.06
CA PHE A 404 -27.02 7.87 -10.23
C PHE A 404 -27.48 6.47 -9.79
N VAL A 405 -28.12 5.73 -10.71
CA VAL A 405 -28.58 4.36 -10.43
C VAL A 405 -27.39 3.42 -10.18
N GLU A 406 -27.41 2.76 -9.03
CA GLU A 406 -26.43 1.77 -8.57
C GLU A 406 -26.62 0.38 -9.25
N SER A 407 -27.03 0.36 -10.52
CA SER A 407 -27.26 -0.87 -11.29
C SER A 407 -26.75 -0.70 -12.72
N PHE A 408 -25.71 -1.45 -13.06
CA PHE A 408 -25.15 -1.52 -14.41
C PHE A 408 -25.99 -2.38 -15.37
N SER A 409 -27.15 -2.85 -14.90
CA SER A 409 -28.19 -3.44 -15.74
C SER A 409 -29.34 -2.48 -16.04
N SER A 410 -29.29 -1.23 -15.55
CA SER A 410 -30.26 -0.18 -15.85
C SER A 410 -30.22 0.25 -17.32
N ASN A 411 -31.21 1.05 -17.75
CA ASN A 411 -31.30 1.57 -19.12
C ASN A 411 -30.14 2.49 -19.48
N PHE A 412 -29.60 3.23 -18.49
CA PHE A 412 -28.53 4.21 -18.65
C PHE A 412 -27.40 3.93 -17.64
N PRO A 413 -26.54 2.94 -17.92
CA PRO A 413 -25.53 2.49 -16.97
C PRO A 413 -24.28 3.39 -16.92
N CYS A 414 -24.12 4.34 -17.85
CA CYS A 414 -22.98 5.25 -17.89
C CYS A 414 -23.31 6.60 -17.23
N ARG A 415 -22.41 7.08 -16.36
CA ARG A 415 -22.50 8.41 -15.73
C ARG A 415 -21.96 9.53 -16.62
N ILE A 416 -21.17 9.20 -17.64
CA ILE A 416 -20.45 10.16 -18.50
C ILE A 416 -21.30 10.52 -19.73
N CYS A 417 -22.03 9.55 -20.29
CA CYS A 417 -22.87 9.75 -21.48
C CYS A 417 -24.30 9.19 -21.28
N ASN A 418 -25.18 9.53 -22.22
CA ASN A 418 -26.60 9.14 -22.26
C ASN A 418 -26.86 7.85 -23.05
N ILE A 419 -25.84 7.01 -23.27
CA ILE A 419 -26.04 5.78 -24.03
C ILE A 419 -27.05 4.84 -23.35
N ARG A 420 -27.91 4.24 -24.17
CA ARG A 420 -28.81 3.17 -23.73
C ARG A 420 -28.08 1.84 -23.67
N LYS A 421 -28.42 1.02 -22.67
CA LYS A 421 -27.85 -0.33 -22.45
C LYS A 421 -27.85 -1.22 -23.70
N GLU A 422 -28.89 -1.12 -24.52
CA GLU A 422 -29.02 -1.91 -25.76
C GLU A 422 -27.93 -1.56 -26.79
N ASN A 423 -27.62 -0.27 -26.95
CA ASN A 423 -26.59 0.22 -27.86
C ASN A 423 -25.18 0.03 -27.26
N LEU A 424 -25.04 0.19 -25.95
CA LEU A 424 -23.78 0.00 -25.23
C LEU A 424 -23.16 -1.39 -25.49
N ARG A 425 -24.00 -2.41 -25.70
CA ARG A 425 -23.57 -3.80 -25.90
C ARG A 425 -22.77 -4.05 -27.18
N VAL A 426 -22.79 -3.09 -28.11
CA VAL A 426 -22.17 -3.21 -29.44
C VAL A 426 -21.37 -1.97 -29.85
N GLN A 427 -21.42 -0.87 -29.08
CA GLN A 427 -20.69 0.34 -29.41
C GLN A 427 -19.19 0.18 -29.11
N CYS A 428 -18.36 0.39 -30.13
CA CYS A 428 -16.91 0.31 -30.03
C CYS A 428 -16.19 1.67 -30.03
N TYR A 429 -16.90 2.78 -30.28
CA TYR A 429 -16.33 4.12 -30.33
C TYR A 429 -17.06 5.10 -29.42
N GLU A 430 -16.37 6.14 -28.94
CA GLU A 430 -16.99 7.23 -28.16
C GLU A 430 -17.82 8.14 -29.09
N ASP A 431 -19.09 8.33 -28.75
CA ASP A 431 -19.97 9.29 -29.40
C ASP A 431 -20.09 10.56 -28.54
N GLU A 432 -19.39 11.62 -28.97
CA GLU A 432 -19.35 12.90 -28.27
C GLU A 432 -20.74 13.55 -28.13
N SER A 433 -21.68 13.26 -29.04
CA SER A 433 -23.05 13.80 -28.99
C SER A 433 -23.87 13.24 -27.83
N LEU A 434 -23.46 12.10 -27.27
CA LEU A 434 -24.10 11.47 -26.12
C LEU A 434 -23.54 11.93 -24.78
N LEU A 435 -22.44 12.71 -24.75
CA LEU A 435 -21.85 13.18 -23.50
C LEU A 435 -22.85 14.03 -22.72
N ARG A 436 -22.93 13.79 -21.41
CA ARG A 436 -23.85 14.52 -20.53
C ARG A 436 -23.31 15.93 -20.25
N THR A 437 -24.23 16.88 -20.18
CA THR A 437 -23.95 18.27 -19.77
C THR A 437 -24.68 18.61 -18.48
N ILE A 438 -24.23 19.66 -17.78
CA ILE A 438 -24.86 20.09 -16.52
C ILE A 438 -26.30 20.58 -16.73
N ASP A 439 -26.60 21.20 -17.87
CA ASP A 439 -27.96 21.66 -18.20
C ASP A 439 -28.90 20.46 -18.40
N GLN A 440 -28.46 19.46 -19.17
CA GLN A 440 -29.20 18.20 -19.33
C GLN A 440 -29.39 17.47 -18.00
N TYR A 441 -28.40 17.51 -17.11
CA TYR A 441 -28.52 16.91 -15.78
C TYR A 441 -29.70 17.49 -15.00
N TYR A 442 -29.86 18.82 -14.96
CA TYR A 442 -30.98 19.44 -14.26
C TYR A 442 -32.33 19.17 -14.93
N ILE A 443 -32.38 19.12 -16.26
CA ILE A 443 -33.59 18.72 -17.00
C ILE A 443 -34.00 17.29 -16.59
N HIS A 444 -33.06 16.35 -16.67
CA HIS A 444 -33.29 14.95 -16.31
C HIS A 444 -33.59 14.73 -14.82
N LEU A 445 -33.01 15.55 -13.92
CA LEU A 445 -33.32 15.52 -12.50
C LEU A 445 -34.78 15.94 -12.25
N ASN A 446 -35.24 16.99 -12.95
CA ASN A 446 -36.61 17.49 -12.84
C ASN A 446 -37.65 16.54 -13.49
N GLU A 447 -37.27 15.77 -14.51
CA GLU A 447 -38.11 14.71 -15.07
C GLU A 447 -38.46 13.64 -14.03
N ASN A 448 -37.61 13.45 -13.01
CA ASN A 448 -37.81 12.53 -11.89
C ASN A 448 -38.20 11.10 -12.32
N ASN A 449 -37.65 10.64 -13.45
CA ASN A 449 -37.91 9.33 -14.01
C ASN A 449 -36.59 8.58 -14.25
N VAL A 450 -36.23 7.75 -13.28
CA VAL A 450 -35.02 6.93 -13.29
C VAL A 450 -34.90 6.07 -14.54
N SER A 451 -36.02 5.56 -15.07
CA SER A 451 -36.02 4.65 -16.22
C SER A 451 -35.66 5.34 -17.54
N THR A 452 -35.87 6.66 -17.64
CA THR A 452 -35.56 7.48 -18.83
C THR A 452 -34.26 8.25 -18.70
N THR A 453 -33.74 8.47 -17.48
CA THR A 453 -32.57 9.34 -17.28
C THR A 453 -31.36 8.65 -16.65
N GLY A 454 -31.57 7.60 -15.86
CA GLY A 454 -30.55 6.96 -15.02
C GLY A 454 -30.18 7.76 -13.77
N ILE A 455 -30.87 8.86 -13.47
CA ILE A 455 -30.63 9.73 -12.31
C ILE A 455 -31.67 9.40 -11.23
N LYS A 456 -31.18 9.12 -10.01
CA LYS A 456 -31.98 8.73 -8.84
C LYS A 456 -32.26 9.92 -7.93
N GLU A 457 -31.27 10.78 -7.73
CA GLU A 457 -31.38 11.94 -6.84
C GLU A 457 -30.36 13.03 -7.22
N LYS A 458 -30.48 14.21 -6.58
CA LYS A 458 -29.51 15.29 -6.74
C LYS A 458 -28.13 14.84 -6.24
N CYS A 459 -27.09 15.13 -7.01
CA CYS A 459 -25.71 14.91 -6.61
C CYS A 459 -25.38 15.78 -5.39
N VAL A 460 -24.97 15.15 -4.30
CA VAL A 460 -24.67 15.84 -3.02
C VAL A 460 -23.51 16.83 -3.16
N TRP A 461 -22.55 16.55 -4.04
CA TRP A 461 -21.34 17.35 -4.20
C TRP A 461 -21.54 18.67 -4.94
N LEU A 462 -22.73 18.89 -5.52
CA LEU A 462 -23.10 20.20 -6.07
C LEU A 462 -23.15 21.31 -5.01
N ASP A 463 -23.18 20.94 -3.73
CA ASP A 463 -23.11 21.88 -2.60
C ASP A 463 -21.65 22.24 -2.22
N VAL A 464 -20.65 21.63 -2.88
CA VAL A 464 -19.24 22.09 -2.84
C VAL A 464 -19.08 23.25 -3.82
N ASN A 465 -18.47 24.34 -3.36
CA ASN A 465 -18.30 25.57 -4.11
C ASN A 465 -17.58 25.33 -5.44
N ASN A 466 -18.22 25.78 -6.52
CA ASN A 466 -17.74 25.66 -7.90
C ASN A 466 -17.54 24.20 -8.37
N PHE A 467 -18.15 23.20 -7.73
CA PHE A 467 -18.03 21.81 -8.18
C PHE A 467 -18.71 21.58 -9.55
N SER A 468 -18.06 20.81 -10.42
CA SER A 468 -18.60 20.36 -11.70
C SER A 468 -18.69 18.84 -11.75
N LEU A 469 -19.92 18.33 -11.84
CA LEU A 469 -20.22 16.89 -11.87
C LEU A 469 -19.47 16.13 -12.98
N TYR A 470 -19.34 16.73 -14.16
CA TYR A 470 -18.72 16.07 -15.33
C TYR A 470 -17.24 16.44 -15.51
N ASP A 471 -16.70 17.33 -14.67
CA ASP A 471 -15.28 17.69 -14.68
C ASP A 471 -14.50 17.24 -13.44
N GLN A 472 -15.17 16.78 -12.39
CA GLN A 472 -14.52 16.46 -11.12
C GLN A 472 -14.89 15.06 -10.59
N VAL A 473 -15.43 14.17 -11.42
CA VAL A 473 -15.66 12.76 -11.10
C VAL A 473 -14.74 11.90 -11.96
N GLY A 474 -13.85 11.15 -11.30
CA GLY A 474 -12.82 10.33 -11.95
C GLY A 474 -13.34 8.99 -12.49
N VAL A 475 -12.40 8.22 -13.03
CA VAL A 475 -12.56 6.83 -13.48
C VAL A 475 -11.54 5.96 -12.77
N ASP A 476 -11.71 4.64 -12.82
CA ASP A 476 -10.81 3.72 -12.14
C ASP A 476 -10.36 2.56 -13.02
N VAL A 477 -9.15 2.70 -13.55
CA VAL A 477 -8.51 1.70 -14.42
C VAL A 477 -8.36 0.34 -13.73
N MET A 478 -8.24 0.31 -12.40
CA MET A 478 -8.13 -0.94 -11.66
C MET A 478 -9.42 -1.76 -11.80
N HIS A 479 -10.56 -1.16 -11.49
CA HIS A 479 -11.84 -1.86 -11.61
C HIS A 479 -12.29 -2.03 -13.05
N ASP A 480 -12.12 -1.03 -13.91
CA ASP A 480 -12.65 -1.05 -15.28
C ASP A 480 -11.83 -1.97 -16.20
N VAL A 481 -10.50 -1.96 -16.07
CA VAL A 481 -9.62 -2.75 -16.92
C VAL A 481 -9.20 -4.04 -16.23
N LEU A 482 -8.50 -3.97 -15.10
CA LEU A 482 -7.87 -5.15 -14.48
C LEU A 482 -8.91 -6.12 -13.91
N GLU A 483 -9.87 -5.63 -13.13
CA GLU A 483 -10.99 -6.45 -12.63
C GLU A 483 -12.18 -6.52 -13.59
N GLY A 484 -12.00 -5.98 -14.80
CA GLY A 484 -13.04 -5.82 -15.79
C GLY A 484 -12.67 -6.40 -17.14
N CYS A 485 -12.37 -5.54 -18.10
CA CYS A 485 -12.09 -5.93 -19.47
C CYS A 485 -11.01 -7.02 -19.59
N ALA A 486 -9.88 -6.87 -18.89
CA ALA A 486 -8.80 -7.84 -18.91
C ALA A 486 -9.26 -9.21 -18.41
N LYS A 487 -10.06 -9.24 -17.33
CA LYS A 487 -10.64 -10.48 -16.79
C LYS A 487 -11.52 -11.20 -17.82
N TYR A 488 -12.37 -10.47 -18.54
CA TYR A 488 -13.26 -11.06 -19.55
C TYR A 488 -12.50 -11.51 -20.81
N ILE A 489 -11.52 -10.71 -21.25
CA ILE A 489 -10.70 -11.02 -22.43
C ILE A 489 -9.81 -12.23 -22.14
N MET A 490 -9.06 -12.22 -21.03
CA MET A 490 -8.19 -13.33 -20.65
C MET A 490 -8.99 -14.61 -20.38
N GLY A 491 -10.18 -14.50 -19.78
CA GLY A 491 -11.07 -15.65 -19.59
C GLY A 491 -11.51 -16.29 -20.90
N PHE A 492 -11.81 -15.47 -21.91
CA PHE A 492 -12.11 -15.95 -23.25
C PHE A 492 -10.89 -16.58 -23.93
N ILE A 493 -9.75 -15.89 -23.94
CA ILE A 493 -8.52 -16.33 -24.64
C ILE A 493 -8.01 -17.66 -24.06
N ILE A 494 -7.94 -17.79 -22.74
CA ILE A 494 -7.47 -19.01 -22.07
C ILE A 494 -8.41 -20.18 -22.37
N TYR A 495 -9.72 -19.95 -22.29
CA TYR A 495 -10.71 -20.98 -22.63
C TYR A 495 -10.57 -21.41 -24.10
N TYR A 496 -10.50 -20.45 -25.02
CA TYR A 496 -10.39 -20.72 -26.46
C TYR A 496 -9.17 -21.61 -26.79
N TYR A 497 -7.99 -21.29 -26.26
CA TYR A 497 -6.78 -22.08 -26.54
C TYR A 497 -6.74 -23.45 -25.87
N ILE A 498 -7.34 -23.59 -24.69
CA ILE A 498 -7.37 -24.88 -23.97
C ILE A 498 -8.47 -25.79 -24.52
N ASN A 499 -9.67 -25.26 -24.74
CA ASN A 499 -10.86 -26.06 -25.03
C ASN A 499 -11.18 -26.18 -26.51
N GLU A 500 -11.04 -25.10 -27.28
CA GLU A 500 -11.44 -25.07 -28.68
C GLU A 500 -10.28 -25.50 -29.59
N LEU A 501 -9.15 -24.78 -29.55
CA LEU A 501 -7.97 -25.13 -30.35
C LEU A 501 -7.11 -26.24 -29.73
N LYS A 502 -7.21 -26.46 -28.41
CA LYS A 502 -6.47 -27.48 -27.66
C LYS A 502 -4.95 -27.42 -27.87
N LEU A 503 -4.40 -26.20 -27.94
CA LEU A 503 -2.96 -25.97 -28.15
C LEU A 503 -2.14 -26.40 -26.93
N PHE A 504 -2.72 -26.29 -25.73
CA PHE A 504 -2.13 -26.75 -24.47
C PHE A 504 -3.24 -27.10 -23.47
N SER A 505 -2.88 -27.80 -22.38
CA SER A 505 -3.83 -28.14 -21.31
C SER A 505 -3.76 -27.13 -20.15
N LEU A 506 -4.83 -27.05 -19.36
CA LEU A 506 -4.85 -26.24 -18.14
C LEU A 506 -3.74 -26.64 -17.15
N GLN A 507 -3.41 -27.93 -17.09
CA GLN A 507 -2.31 -28.42 -16.27
C GLN A 507 -0.98 -27.83 -16.71
N VAL A 508 -0.68 -27.89 -18.02
CA VAL A 508 0.55 -27.31 -18.58
C VAL A 508 0.64 -25.81 -18.31
N PHE A 509 -0.48 -25.08 -18.48
CA PHE A 509 -0.54 -23.66 -18.16
C PHE A 509 -0.18 -23.38 -16.70
N ASN A 510 -0.80 -24.10 -15.76
CA ASN A 510 -0.55 -23.91 -14.32
C ASN A 510 0.88 -24.31 -13.92
N GLU A 511 1.43 -25.37 -14.50
CA GLU A 511 2.83 -25.79 -14.26
C GLU A 511 3.81 -24.73 -14.73
N ARG A 512 3.61 -24.16 -15.92
CA ARG A 512 4.43 -23.06 -16.42
C ARG A 512 4.27 -21.80 -15.59
N LEU A 513 3.06 -21.45 -15.18
CA LEU A 513 2.79 -20.32 -14.30
C LEU A 513 3.54 -20.48 -12.96
N PHE A 514 3.54 -21.67 -12.38
CA PHE A 514 4.25 -21.98 -11.14
C PHE A 514 5.77 -21.89 -11.29
N GLY A 515 6.31 -22.38 -12.41
CA GLY A 515 7.75 -22.38 -12.71
C GLY A 515 8.29 -21.04 -13.22
N PHE A 516 7.43 -20.07 -13.55
CA PHE A 516 7.84 -18.81 -14.16
C PHE A 516 8.55 -17.87 -13.18
N ASP A 517 9.67 -17.29 -13.62
CA ASP A 517 10.37 -16.27 -12.85
C ASP A 517 9.77 -14.87 -13.07
N PHE A 518 8.90 -14.45 -12.16
CA PHE A 518 8.33 -13.11 -12.14
C PHE A 518 9.28 -12.04 -11.57
N GLY A 519 10.51 -12.40 -11.20
CA GLY A 519 11.52 -11.48 -10.69
C GLY A 519 11.03 -10.59 -9.52
N PRO A 520 11.03 -9.25 -9.66
CA PRO A 520 10.67 -8.32 -8.59
C PRO A 520 9.16 -8.24 -8.28
N GLU A 521 8.29 -8.92 -9.03
CA GLU A 521 6.85 -8.92 -8.77
C GLU A 521 6.48 -9.66 -7.48
N ARG A 522 5.60 -9.04 -6.68
CA ARG A 522 5.17 -9.57 -5.37
C ARG A 522 3.85 -10.33 -5.43
N ASN A 523 2.91 -9.88 -6.27
CA ASN A 523 1.55 -10.42 -6.36
C ASN A 523 1.43 -11.40 -7.53
N LYS A 524 2.14 -12.53 -7.43
CA LYS A 524 2.22 -13.52 -8.52
C LYS A 524 0.85 -14.13 -8.82
N PRO A 525 0.46 -14.30 -10.10
CA PRO A 525 -0.83 -14.89 -10.44
C PRO A 525 -1.01 -16.29 -9.86
N CYS A 526 -2.22 -16.59 -9.40
CA CYS A 526 -2.56 -17.89 -8.85
C CYS A 526 -2.96 -18.91 -9.93
N ALA A 527 -2.87 -20.20 -9.60
CA ALA A 527 -3.29 -21.28 -10.49
C ALA A 527 -4.79 -21.20 -10.80
N LEU A 528 -5.15 -21.50 -12.04
CA LEU A 528 -6.54 -21.48 -12.51
C LEU A 528 -7.20 -22.85 -12.37
N THR A 529 -8.52 -22.86 -12.16
CA THR A 529 -9.32 -24.09 -12.12
C THR A 529 -10.22 -24.18 -13.35
N MET A 530 -10.51 -25.41 -13.78
CA MET A 530 -11.32 -25.64 -14.98
C MET A 530 -12.75 -25.11 -14.83
N GLU A 531 -13.31 -25.18 -13.62
CA GLU A 531 -14.60 -24.58 -13.30
C GLU A 531 -14.62 -23.09 -13.64
N HIS A 532 -13.61 -22.33 -13.20
CA HIS A 532 -13.57 -20.89 -13.47
C HIS A 532 -13.26 -20.58 -14.94
N VAL A 533 -12.33 -21.31 -15.56
CA VAL A 533 -11.99 -21.13 -16.98
C VAL A 533 -13.20 -21.41 -17.88
N SER A 534 -13.95 -22.49 -17.63
CA SER A 534 -15.16 -22.82 -18.39
C SER A 534 -16.28 -21.78 -18.26
N GLN A 535 -16.34 -21.08 -17.12
CA GLN A 535 -17.24 -19.95 -16.91
C GLN A 535 -16.72 -18.64 -17.55
N GLY A 536 -15.56 -18.65 -18.21
CA GLY A 536 -14.90 -17.46 -18.76
C GLY A 536 -14.45 -16.49 -17.67
N ASN A 537 -14.11 -17.00 -16.48
CA ASN A 537 -13.78 -16.22 -15.31
C ASN A 537 -12.34 -16.55 -14.86
N VAL A 538 -11.46 -15.57 -14.88
CA VAL A 538 -10.10 -15.72 -14.34
C VAL A 538 -10.09 -15.08 -12.95
N ARG A 539 -10.10 -15.90 -11.90
CA ARG A 539 -10.08 -15.41 -10.51
C ARG A 539 -8.66 -14.97 -10.13
N GLN A 540 -8.35 -13.72 -10.42
CA GLN A 540 -7.14 -13.02 -9.99
C GLN A 540 -7.56 -11.69 -9.34
N SER A 541 -6.78 -11.21 -8.36
CA SER A 541 -6.84 -9.81 -7.95
C SER A 541 -6.37 -8.89 -9.08
N ALA A 542 -6.65 -7.59 -9.00
CA ALA A 542 -6.20 -6.61 -10.01
C ALA A 542 -4.68 -6.66 -10.26
N SER A 543 -3.87 -6.75 -9.19
CA SER A 543 -2.41 -6.86 -9.32
C SER A 543 -1.97 -8.15 -10.02
N GLU A 544 -2.57 -9.28 -9.65
CA GLU A 544 -2.28 -10.58 -10.25
C GLU A 544 -2.71 -10.62 -11.72
N MET A 545 -3.85 -10.00 -12.07
CA MET A 545 -4.30 -9.89 -13.46
C MET A 545 -3.34 -9.05 -14.30
N LEU A 546 -2.87 -7.92 -13.79
CA LEU A 546 -1.87 -7.09 -14.48
C LEU A 546 -0.60 -7.88 -14.80
N ILE A 547 -0.10 -8.65 -13.82
CA ILE A 547 1.10 -9.48 -13.98
C ILE A 547 0.82 -10.64 -14.95
N LEU A 548 -0.33 -11.29 -14.86
CA LEU A 548 -0.73 -12.36 -15.77
C LEU A 548 -0.74 -11.84 -17.21
N VAL A 549 -1.45 -10.74 -17.48
CA VAL A 549 -1.50 -10.14 -18.81
C VAL A 549 -0.10 -9.78 -19.29
N ARG A 550 0.70 -9.10 -18.47
CA ARG A 550 2.07 -8.67 -18.81
C ARG A 550 2.97 -9.81 -19.26
N TYR A 551 2.91 -10.96 -18.59
CA TYR A 551 3.82 -12.09 -18.84
C TYR A 551 3.19 -13.25 -19.63
N PHE A 552 1.91 -13.19 -19.98
CA PHE A 552 1.21 -14.28 -20.65
C PHE A 552 1.91 -14.75 -21.93
N GLY A 553 2.39 -13.82 -22.76
CA GLY A 553 3.16 -14.12 -23.97
C GLY A 553 4.43 -14.93 -23.70
N LEU A 554 5.16 -14.65 -22.61
CA LEU A 554 6.35 -15.43 -22.23
C LEU A 554 6.01 -16.78 -21.58
N ILE A 555 4.80 -16.96 -21.07
CA ILE A 555 4.37 -18.20 -20.41
C ILE A 555 3.87 -19.23 -21.43
N ILE A 556 3.08 -18.80 -22.44
CA ILE A 556 2.46 -19.72 -23.40
C ILE A 556 2.65 -19.35 -24.88
N GLY A 557 3.34 -18.24 -25.20
CA GLY A 557 3.40 -17.74 -26.58
C GLY A 557 4.02 -18.72 -27.57
N ASP A 558 4.93 -19.58 -27.12
CA ASP A 558 5.52 -20.66 -27.93
C ASP A 558 4.52 -21.76 -28.33
N PHE A 559 3.38 -21.89 -27.64
CA PHE A 559 2.29 -22.76 -28.08
C PHE A 559 1.36 -22.12 -29.12
N ILE A 560 1.44 -20.80 -29.31
CA ILE A 560 0.53 -20.04 -30.16
C ILE A 560 1.19 -19.78 -31.51
N PRO A 561 0.59 -20.24 -32.63
CA PRO A 561 1.07 -19.90 -33.97
C PRO A 561 1.09 -18.39 -34.20
N ALA A 562 2.08 -17.90 -34.97
CA ALA A 562 2.22 -16.47 -35.24
C ALA A 562 1.03 -15.87 -36.00
N GLU A 563 0.35 -16.70 -36.82
CA GLU A 563 -0.79 -16.30 -37.63
C GLU A 563 -2.13 -16.40 -36.88
N GLU A 564 -2.15 -16.83 -35.62
CA GLU A 564 -3.40 -17.09 -34.89
C GLU A 564 -4.18 -15.79 -34.59
N PRO A 565 -5.35 -15.57 -35.21
CA PRO A 565 -6.04 -14.29 -35.14
C PRO A 565 -6.51 -13.87 -33.75
N VAL A 566 -6.85 -14.81 -32.85
CA VAL A 566 -7.26 -14.46 -31.48
C VAL A 566 -6.11 -13.88 -30.67
N TRP A 567 -4.85 -14.17 -31.05
CA TRP A 567 -3.68 -13.63 -30.36
C TRP A 567 -3.59 -12.11 -30.49
N ALA A 568 -4.05 -11.54 -31.61
CA ALA A 568 -4.13 -10.10 -31.80
C ALA A 568 -4.98 -9.41 -30.71
N LEU A 569 -6.03 -10.07 -30.19
CA LEU A 569 -6.83 -9.54 -29.09
C LEU A 569 -6.02 -9.43 -27.78
N TYR A 570 -5.13 -10.40 -27.50
CA TYR A 570 -4.20 -10.32 -26.37
C TYR A 570 -3.20 -9.18 -26.55
N ILE A 571 -2.63 -9.03 -27.74
CA ILE A 571 -1.68 -7.96 -28.04
C ILE A 571 -2.34 -6.57 -27.94
N LEU A 572 -3.57 -6.41 -28.41
CA LEU A 572 -4.32 -5.15 -28.23
C LEU A 572 -4.56 -4.85 -26.75
N LEU A 573 -4.93 -5.87 -25.95
CA LEU A 573 -5.09 -5.68 -24.50
C LEU A 573 -3.78 -5.22 -23.85
N ARG A 574 -2.63 -5.77 -24.27
CA ARG A 574 -1.30 -5.32 -23.81
C ARG A 574 -1.05 -3.86 -24.15
N LYS A 575 -1.28 -3.46 -25.41
CA LYS A 575 -1.07 -2.08 -25.87
C LYS A 575 -1.96 -1.09 -25.10
N VAL A 576 -3.24 -1.41 -24.93
CA VAL A 576 -4.20 -0.57 -24.16
C VAL A 576 -3.74 -0.42 -22.72
N ILE A 577 -3.39 -1.51 -22.04
CA ILE A 577 -2.92 -1.46 -20.64
C ILE A 577 -1.62 -0.65 -20.51
N ASP A 578 -0.68 -0.81 -21.43
CA ASP A 578 0.59 -0.11 -21.36
C ASP A 578 0.43 1.41 -21.52
N ILE A 579 -0.42 1.88 -22.45
CA ILE A 579 -0.71 3.32 -22.57
C ILE A 579 -1.48 3.83 -21.35
N MET A 580 -2.50 3.10 -20.88
CA MET A 580 -3.29 3.52 -19.72
C MET A 580 -2.46 3.58 -18.44
N LEU A 581 -1.48 2.70 -18.27
CA LEU A 581 -0.61 2.65 -17.08
C LEU A 581 0.74 3.34 -17.28
N SER A 582 0.93 4.07 -18.38
CA SER A 582 2.14 4.88 -18.55
C SER A 582 2.20 5.98 -17.50
N SER A 583 3.40 6.21 -16.97
CA SER A 583 3.64 7.31 -16.02
C SER A 583 3.73 8.68 -16.69
N LEU A 584 3.94 8.68 -18.01
CA LEU A 584 4.08 9.85 -18.85
C LEU A 584 3.20 9.66 -20.09
N VAL A 585 2.37 10.65 -20.40
CA VAL A 585 1.44 10.57 -21.53
C VAL A 585 1.58 11.79 -22.42
N GLU A 586 1.89 11.54 -23.69
CA GLU A 586 1.83 12.53 -24.75
C GLU A 586 0.41 12.66 -25.32
N GLU A 587 0.11 13.80 -25.93
CA GLU A 587 -1.19 14.01 -26.57
C GLU A 587 -1.48 12.97 -27.66
N GLN A 588 -0.46 12.60 -28.45
CA GLN A 588 -0.58 11.60 -29.51
C GLN A 588 -0.98 10.21 -28.97
N SER A 589 -0.48 9.84 -27.79
CA SER A 589 -0.82 8.59 -27.11
C SER A 589 -2.31 8.50 -26.79
N THR A 590 -3.00 9.62 -26.56
CA THR A 590 -4.45 9.63 -26.32
C THR A 590 -5.25 9.27 -27.58
N PHE A 591 -4.83 9.75 -28.75
CA PHE A 591 -5.46 9.38 -30.04
C PHE A 591 -5.20 7.92 -30.40
N LEU A 592 -3.97 7.44 -30.14
CA LEU A 592 -3.64 6.03 -30.32
C LEU A 592 -4.49 5.15 -29.39
N LEU A 593 -4.63 5.52 -28.12
CA LEU A 593 -5.47 4.80 -27.16
C LEU A 593 -6.93 4.72 -27.62
N LYS A 594 -7.49 5.81 -28.17
CA LYS A 594 -8.86 5.81 -28.73
C LYS A 594 -9.02 4.72 -29.79
N THR A 595 -8.09 4.67 -30.74
CA THR A 595 -8.09 3.67 -31.83
C THR A 595 -7.93 2.24 -31.28
N LEU A 596 -6.99 2.03 -30.36
CA LEU A 596 -6.73 0.72 -29.78
C LEU A 596 -7.90 0.18 -28.96
N VAL A 597 -8.62 1.03 -28.23
CA VAL A 597 -9.81 0.62 -27.47
C VAL A 597 -10.94 0.23 -28.42
N GLU A 598 -11.11 0.95 -29.52
CA GLU A 598 -12.09 0.62 -30.56
C GLU A 598 -11.80 -0.74 -31.18
N GLU A 599 -10.58 -0.96 -31.67
CA GLU A 599 -10.13 -2.23 -32.22
C GLU A 599 -10.25 -3.37 -31.20
N LEU A 600 -9.90 -3.13 -29.93
CA LEU A 600 -10.02 -4.12 -28.85
C LEU A 600 -11.47 -4.58 -28.69
N ASN A 601 -12.42 -3.64 -28.66
CA ASN A 601 -13.84 -3.92 -28.52
C ASN A 601 -14.39 -4.66 -29.75
N GLU A 602 -14.00 -4.26 -30.95
CA GLU A 602 -14.37 -4.92 -32.20
C GLU A 602 -13.86 -6.37 -32.27
N LEU A 603 -12.58 -6.60 -31.96
CA LEU A 603 -12.02 -7.96 -31.95
C LEU A 603 -12.66 -8.82 -30.86
N TYR A 604 -12.95 -8.26 -29.69
CA TYR A 604 -13.64 -8.99 -28.64
C TYR A 604 -15.05 -9.42 -29.09
N LEU A 605 -15.84 -8.53 -29.68
CA LEU A 605 -17.15 -8.86 -30.25
C LEU A 605 -17.02 -9.93 -31.34
N LYS A 606 -16.07 -9.74 -32.26
CA LYS A 606 -15.84 -10.61 -33.41
C LYS A 606 -15.50 -12.03 -33.00
N TYR A 607 -14.57 -12.22 -32.07
CA TYR A 607 -14.07 -13.56 -31.71
C TYR A 607 -14.89 -14.20 -30.59
N SER A 608 -15.26 -13.46 -29.54
CA SER A 608 -16.00 -14.04 -28.41
C SER A 608 -17.47 -14.31 -28.73
N LYS A 609 -18.02 -13.65 -29.76
CA LYS A 609 -19.46 -13.63 -30.09
C LYS A 609 -20.36 -13.22 -28.91
N LYS A 610 -19.79 -12.59 -27.89
CA LYS A 610 -20.50 -12.07 -26.71
C LYS A 610 -20.72 -10.56 -26.85
N SER A 611 -21.71 -10.04 -26.15
CA SER A 611 -21.95 -8.59 -26.05
C SER A 611 -20.97 -7.93 -25.09
N LEU A 612 -20.67 -6.65 -25.34
CA LEU A 612 -19.87 -5.82 -24.46
C LEU A 612 -20.57 -5.62 -23.11
N LYS A 613 -19.78 -5.73 -22.03
CA LYS A 613 -20.19 -5.35 -20.68
C LYS A 613 -19.97 -3.84 -20.47
N PRO A 614 -20.67 -3.19 -19.53
CA PRO A 614 -20.51 -1.76 -19.22
C PRO A 614 -19.05 -1.29 -19.08
N LYS A 615 -18.19 -2.11 -18.48
CA LYS A 615 -16.76 -1.79 -18.34
C LYS A 615 -16.07 -1.50 -19.68
N PHE A 616 -16.34 -2.28 -20.75
CA PHE A 616 -15.78 -2.03 -22.09
C PHE A 616 -16.18 -0.68 -22.66
N HIS A 617 -17.40 -0.22 -22.36
CA HIS A 617 -17.86 1.10 -22.78
C HIS A 617 -17.17 2.22 -21.98
N PHE A 618 -16.90 2.01 -20.70
CA PHE A 618 -16.18 3.02 -19.91
C PHE A 618 -14.77 3.31 -20.46
N LEU A 619 -14.09 2.30 -21.05
CA LEU A 619 -12.79 2.49 -21.71
C LEU A 619 -12.84 3.52 -22.84
N LEU A 620 -13.99 3.69 -23.51
CA LEU A 620 -14.16 4.66 -24.59
C LEU A 620 -13.93 6.10 -24.13
N HIS A 621 -14.17 6.39 -22.85
CA HIS A 621 -14.00 7.71 -22.26
C HIS A 621 -12.58 7.96 -21.73
N TYR A 622 -11.72 6.94 -21.64
CA TYR A 622 -10.37 7.12 -21.08
C TYR A 622 -9.48 8.07 -21.87
N PRO A 623 -9.46 8.07 -23.23
CA PRO A 623 -8.66 9.00 -24.00
C PRO A 623 -8.90 10.47 -23.63
N SER A 624 -10.17 10.88 -23.60
CA SER A 624 -10.57 12.26 -23.27
C SER A 624 -10.28 12.60 -21.81
N LEU A 625 -10.49 11.65 -20.89
CA LEU A 625 -10.21 11.83 -19.47
C LEU A 625 -8.71 11.88 -19.13
N ILE A 626 -7.86 11.10 -19.81
CA ILE A 626 -6.40 11.18 -19.64
C ILE A 626 -5.89 12.54 -20.08
N LYS A 627 -6.37 13.08 -21.21
CA LYS A 627 -6.05 14.45 -21.62
C LYS A 627 -6.49 15.48 -20.57
N LYS A 628 -7.62 15.23 -19.92
CA LYS A 628 -8.22 16.13 -18.92
C LYS A 628 -7.52 16.10 -17.57
N PHE A 629 -7.15 14.92 -17.10
CA PHE A 629 -6.70 14.65 -15.72
C PHE A 629 -5.27 14.11 -15.62
N GLY A 630 -4.59 13.85 -16.74
CA GLY A 630 -3.28 13.22 -16.75
C GLY A 630 -3.33 11.68 -16.57
N PRO A 631 -2.19 11.06 -16.25
CA PRO A 631 -2.07 9.59 -16.15
C PRO A 631 -3.01 8.97 -15.11
N VAL A 632 -3.83 7.99 -15.51
CA VAL A 632 -4.83 7.36 -14.63
C VAL A 632 -4.22 6.55 -13.48
N GLY A 633 -2.97 6.09 -13.62
CA GLY A 633 -2.24 5.41 -12.56
C GLY A 633 -2.04 6.28 -11.30
N ASN A 634 -2.13 7.61 -11.43
CA ASN A 634 -2.01 8.54 -10.31
C ASN A 634 -3.28 8.65 -9.46
N PHE A 635 -4.44 8.16 -9.93
CA PHE A 635 -5.73 8.31 -9.26
C PHE A 635 -6.62 7.06 -9.28
N TRP A 636 -6.07 5.89 -9.58
CA TRP A 636 -6.75 4.60 -9.43
C TRP A 636 -7.01 4.20 -7.97
N SER A 637 -7.88 3.21 -7.75
CA SER A 637 -8.33 2.85 -6.40
C SER A 637 -7.36 1.99 -5.59
N MET A 638 -6.30 1.44 -6.20
CA MET A 638 -5.46 0.39 -5.59
C MET A 638 -4.85 0.79 -4.23
N ARG A 639 -4.42 2.05 -4.07
CA ARG A 639 -3.85 2.53 -2.80
C ARG A 639 -4.91 2.78 -1.73
N PHE A 640 -6.11 3.20 -2.12
CA PHE A 640 -7.22 3.39 -1.20
C PHE A 640 -7.77 2.06 -0.68
N GLU A 641 -7.85 1.02 -1.52
CA GLU A 641 -8.18 -0.33 -1.06
C GLU A 641 -7.15 -0.90 -0.09
N ALA A 642 -5.86 -0.66 -0.38
CA ALA A 642 -4.79 -1.02 0.55
C ALA A 642 -4.91 -0.26 1.89
N LYS A 643 -5.42 0.98 1.89
CA LYS A 643 -5.71 1.73 3.13
C LYS A 643 -6.83 1.07 3.94
N HIS A 644 -7.87 0.50 3.34
CA HIS A 644 -8.90 -0.26 4.07
C HIS A 644 -8.33 -1.44 4.85
N ARG A 645 -7.28 -2.10 4.36
CA ARG A 645 -6.63 -3.22 5.05
C ARG A 645 -6.18 -2.84 6.46
N ILE A 646 -5.71 -1.61 6.67
CA ILE A 646 -5.29 -1.12 7.98
C ILE A 646 -6.49 -1.14 8.95
N SER A 647 -7.64 -0.63 8.52
CA SER A 647 -8.89 -0.68 9.29
C SER A 647 -9.35 -2.12 9.55
N LYS A 648 -9.27 -3.00 8.55
CA LYS A 648 -9.65 -4.42 8.68
C LYS A 648 -8.79 -5.15 9.71
N ILE A 649 -7.47 -4.90 9.72
CA ILE A 649 -6.54 -5.46 10.72
C ILE A 649 -6.89 -4.93 12.11
N ALA A 650 -7.02 -3.61 12.26
CA ALA A 650 -7.34 -2.99 13.54
C ALA A 650 -8.69 -3.46 14.11
N ALA A 651 -9.71 -3.60 13.26
CA ALA A 651 -10.99 -4.16 13.63
C ALA A 651 -10.82 -5.58 14.17
N ARG A 652 -10.14 -6.47 13.43
CA ARG A 652 -9.90 -7.86 13.85
C ARG A 652 -9.14 -7.94 15.18
N SER A 653 -8.09 -7.15 15.34
CA SER A 653 -7.27 -7.14 16.56
C SER A 653 -8.00 -6.59 17.79
N SER A 654 -8.85 -5.58 17.64
CA SER A 654 -9.47 -4.92 18.79
C SER A 654 -10.56 -5.76 19.47
N PHE A 655 -11.18 -6.72 18.77
CA PHE A 655 -12.36 -7.51 19.17
C PHE A 655 -13.58 -6.71 19.69
N ASN A 656 -13.48 -5.39 19.87
CA ASN A 656 -14.55 -4.50 20.27
C ASN A 656 -15.35 -4.06 19.03
N ARG A 657 -16.67 -4.23 19.09
CA ARG A 657 -17.62 -3.88 18.01
C ARG A 657 -18.68 -2.88 18.45
N ARG A 658 -18.62 -2.37 19.69
CA ARG A 658 -19.66 -1.48 20.24
C ARG A 658 -19.77 -0.16 19.48
N ASN A 659 -18.63 0.48 19.23
CA ASN A 659 -18.53 1.64 18.33
C ASN A 659 -17.28 1.45 17.47
N ILE A 660 -17.44 0.68 16.39
CA ILE A 660 -16.34 0.33 15.49
C ILE A 660 -15.84 1.55 14.73
N CYS A 661 -16.72 2.47 14.32
CA CYS A 661 -16.34 3.71 13.66
C CYS A 661 -15.40 4.54 14.54
N LEU A 662 -15.76 4.80 15.79
CA LEU A 662 -14.91 5.56 16.72
C LEU A 662 -13.58 4.85 16.97
N THR A 663 -13.62 3.53 17.18
CA THR A 663 -12.40 2.74 17.42
C THR A 663 -11.41 2.84 16.26
N LEU A 664 -11.90 2.74 15.02
CA LEU A 664 -11.07 2.83 13.82
C LEU A 664 -10.63 4.27 13.53
N ALA A 665 -11.49 5.27 13.73
CA ALA A 665 -11.15 6.67 13.56
C ALA A 665 -10.01 7.08 14.52
N ILE A 666 -10.12 6.73 15.81
CA ILE A 666 -9.04 6.93 16.80
C ILE A 666 -7.75 6.23 16.33
N LYS A 667 -7.86 5.00 15.83
CA LYS A 667 -6.69 4.25 15.37
C LYS A 667 -5.96 4.92 14.20
N HIS A 668 -6.69 5.46 13.22
CA HIS A 668 -6.10 6.23 12.12
C HIS A 668 -5.41 7.50 12.64
N GLN A 669 -6.01 8.21 13.59
CA GLN A 669 -5.42 9.42 14.16
C GLN A 669 -4.18 9.14 15.01
N LEU A 670 -4.13 8.00 15.69
CA LEU A 670 -2.93 7.56 16.40
C LEU A 670 -1.78 7.15 15.48
N GLN A 671 -2.08 6.69 14.25
CA GLN A 671 -1.05 6.47 13.24
C GLN A 671 -0.45 7.78 12.75
N LEU A 672 -1.28 8.80 12.53
CA LEU A 672 -0.80 10.13 12.18
C LEU A 672 -0.03 10.76 13.35
N ASN A 673 -0.45 10.53 14.60
CA ASN A 673 0.25 11.00 15.79
C ASN A 673 1.70 10.53 15.87
N ASP A 674 1.99 9.26 15.53
CA ASP A 674 3.37 8.76 15.47
C ASP A 674 4.20 9.47 14.40
N ILE A 675 3.58 9.78 13.25
CA ILE A 675 4.25 10.50 12.15
C ILE A 675 4.51 11.95 12.53
N PHE A 676 3.49 12.65 13.03
CA PHE A 676 3.59 14.05 13.45
C PHE A 676 4.53 14.21 14.64
N GLY A 677 4.54 13.26 15.58
CA GLY A 677 5.46 13.25 16.72
C GLY A 677 6.94 13.12 16.32
N LYS A 678 7.25 12.49 15.19
CA LYS A 678 8.61 12.39 14.64
C LYS A 678 9.09 13.66 13.96
N GLY A 679 8.18 14.56 13.56
CA GLY A 679 8.48 15.82 12.87
C GLY A 679 8.96 15.68 11.41
N LYS A 680 9.25 14.46 10.96
CA LYS A 680 9.71 14.14 9.60
C LYS A 680 9.16 12.80 9.12
N LEU A 681 8.98 12.65 7.82
CA LEU A 681 8.69 11.34 7.21
C LEU A 681 9.96 10.46 7.22
N CYS A 682 9.79 9.13 7.23
CA CYS A 682 10.89 8.15 7.29
C CYS A 682 11.93 8.35 6.17
N SER A 683 13.17 7.88 6.41
CA SER A 683 14.26 7.97 5.43
C SER A 683 13.88 7.32 4.10
N ASN A 684 14.17 8.02 3.00
CA ASN A 684 13.85 7.55 1.65
C ASN A 684 14.67 6.32 1.24
N VAL A 685 15.80 6.06 1.91
CA VAL A 685 16.70 4.94 1.60
C VAL A 685 16.78 3.98 2.78
N VAL A 686 16.58 2.70 2.50
CA VAL A 686 16.75 1.57 3.43
C VAL A 686 17.63 0.54 2.75
N VAL A 687 18.70 0.11 3.40
CA VAL A 687 19.64 -0.85 2.82
C VAL A 687 19.65 -2.17 3.56
N GLY A 688 20.02 -3.23 2.83
CA GLY A 688 20.26 -4.54 3.38
C GLY A 688 21.62 -4.67 4.07
N PRO A 689 21.98 -5.90 4.48
CA PRO A 689 23.27 -6.20 5.07
C PRO A 689 24.44 -5.61 4.28
N CYS A 690 25.30 -4.88 4.99
CA CYS A 690 26.52 -4.27 4.49
C CYS A 690 27.62 -5.34 4.30
N LYS A 691 28.34 -5.25 3.19
CA LYS A 691 29.53 -6.05 2.89
C LYS A 691 30.77 -5.16 2.96
N SER A 692 31.86 -5.69 3.52
CA SER A 692 33.15 -4.99 3.52
C SER A 692 33.61 -4.77 2.08
N LEU A 693 33.91 -3.51 1.74
CA LEU A 693 34.47 -3.11 0.46
C LEU A 693 35.97 -2.85 0.66
N CYS A 694 36.83 -3.43 -0.19
CA CYS A 694 38.26 -3.18 -0.06
C CYS A 694 38.58 -1.69 -0.35
N PRO A 695 39.52 -1.07 0.38
CA PRO A 695 39.83 0.36 0.21
C PRO A 695 40.23 0.74 -1.22
N MET A 696 40.96 -0.14 -1.92
CA MET A 696 41.36 0.09 -3.31
C MET A 696 40.17 0.16 -4.27
N LYS A 697 39.18 -0.76 -4.15
CA LYS A 697 37.96 -0.72 -4.96
C LYS A 697 37.11 0.50 -4.62
N SER A 698 37.02 0.86 -3.34
CA SER A 698 36.33 2.09 -2.92
C SER A 698 36.95 3.34 -3.55
N HIS A 699 38.28 3.47 -3.48
CA HIS A 699 39.00 4.60 -4.07
C HIS A 699 38.86 4.65 -5.59
N ALA A 700 38.96 3.50 -6.28
CA ALA A 700 38.78 3.41 -7.73
C ALA A 700 37.39 3.89 -8.17
N ILE A 701 36.32 3.41 -7.51
CA ILE A 701 34.93 3.81 -7.84
C ILE A 701 34.73 5.30 -7.59
N LYS A 702 35.25 5.83 -6.47
CA LYS A 702 35.12 7.26 -6.16
C LYS A 702 35.85 8.12 -7.17
N ASN A 703 37.04 7.74 -7.62
CA ASN A 703 37.78 8.47 -8.64
C ASN A 703 37.05 8.40 -10.00
N GLU A 704 36.57 7.22 -10.41
CA GLU A 704 35.85 7.05 -11.68
C GLU A 704 34.57 7.90 -11.74
N LEU A 705 33.86 8.03 -10.62
CA LEU A 705 32.63 8.79 -10.49
C LEU A 705 32.82 10.25 -10.02
N ASN A 706 34.07 10.71 -9.84
CA ASN A 706 34.39 12.02 -9.27
C ASN A 706 33.67 12.32 -7.93
N LEU A 707 33.62 11.33 -7.03
CA LEU A 707 33.00 11.44 -5.71
C LEU A 707 33.99 11.93 -4.65
N ASP A 708 33.48 12.62 -3.64
CA ASP A 708 34.26 13.02 -2.46
C ASP A 708 34.88 11.78 -1.76
N LEU A 709 36.19 11.83 -1.58
CA LEU A 709 37.00 10.76 -1.00
C LEU A 709 36.72 10.56 0.49
N ASP A 710 36.28 11.60 1.20
CA ASP A 710 36.05 11.55 2.65
C ASP A 710 34.68 10.92 3.00
N LYS A 711 33.75 10.92 2.04
CA LYS A 711 32.40 10.37 2.23
C LYS A 711 32.38 8.85 2.25
N SER A 712 31.48 8.25 3.04
CA SER A 712 31.39 6.78 3.14
C SER A 712 30.87 6.14 1.84
N LEU A 713 31.42 4.98 1.49
CA LEU A 713 30.93 4.14 0.39
C LEU A 713 30.84 2.68 0.87
N ILE A 714 29.63 2.15 0.92
CA ILE A 714 29.34 0.84 1.52
C ILE A 714 28.67 -0.06 0.49
N CYS A 715 29.18 -1.27 0.28
CA CYS A 715 28.53 -2.26 -0.58
C CYS A 715 27.37 -2.92 0.18
N VAL A 716 26.20 -3.02 -0.45
CA VAL A 716 24.98 -3.57 0.18
C VAL A 716 24.34 -4.64 -0.71
N SER A 717 23.66 -5.59 -0.08
CA SER A 717 23.01 -6.71 -0.81
C SER A 717 21.73 -6.31 -1.55
N TRP A 718 21.05 -5.27 -1.06
CA TRP A 718 19.86 -4.67 -1.67
C TRP A 718 19.69 -3.25 -1.13
N ALA A 719 18.99 -2.41 -1.86
CA ALA A 719 18.57 -1.08 -1.42
C ALA A 719 17.08 -0.90 -1.74
N THR A 720 16.36 -0.21 -0.87
CA THR A 720 14.99 0.24 -1.10
C THR A 720 15.00 1.75 -1.07
N ILE A 721 14.60 2.37 -2.17
CA ILE A 721 14.56 3.82 -2.32
C ILE A 721 13.14 4.18 -2.69
N GLU A 722 12.51 5.08 -1.94
CA GLU A 722 11.15 5.55 -2.27
C GLU A 722 10.11 4.40 -2.40
N GLY A 723 10.32 3.33 -1.62
CA GLY A 723 9.49 2.12 -1.64
C GLY A 723 9.84 1.10 -2.74
N ILE A 724 10.76 1.43 -3.65
CA ILE A 724 11.20 0.55 -4.73
C ILE A 724 12.46 -0.20 -4.32
N ARG A 725 12.42 -1.53 -4.41
CA ARG A 725 13.51 -2.41 -3.97
C ARG A 725 14.36 -2.87 -5.15
N TYR A 726 15.66 -2.61 -5.06
CA TYR A 726 16.69 -3.01 -6.00
C TYR A 726 17.53 -4.15 -5.41
N LYS A 727 17.84 -5.16 -6.23
CA LYS A 727 18.70 -6.29 -5.88
C LYS A 727 19.67 -6.58 -7.02
N ILE A 728 20.73 -7.32 -6.70
CA ILE A 728 21.63 -7.89 -7.70
C ILE A 728 20.82 -8.75 -8.70
N LYS A 729 21.20 -8.70 -9.97
CA LYS A 729 20.52 -9.29 -11.15
C LYS A 729 19.22 -8.62 -11.60
N HIS A 730 18.74 -7.60 -10.90
CA HIS A 730 17.64 -6.80 -11.46
C HIS A 730 18.10 -6.12 -12.76
N ILE A 731 17.18 -5.97 -13.70
CA ILE A 731 17.41 -5.22 -14.94
C ILE A 731 16.91 -3.80 -14.76
N LEU A 732 17.73 -2.80 -15.07
CA LEU A 732 17.36 -1.39 -15.01
C LEU A 732 17.22 -0.83 -16.42
N THR A 733 16.28 0.09 -16.59
CA THR A 733 16.18 0.92 -17.80
C THR A 733 17.10 2.12 -17.64
N GLN A 734 18.28 2.07 -18.26
CA GLN A 734 19.27 3.13 -18.18
C GLN A 734 18.85 4.35 -18.99
N ASP A 735 18.33 4.14 -20.21
CA ASP A 735 18.00 5.21 -21.14
C ASP A 735 16.94 4.78 -22.16
N ILE A 736 16.34 5.74 -22.86
CA ILE A 736 15.52 5.55 -24.06
C ILE A 736 16.24 6.25 -25.23
N LEU A 737 16.65 5.45 -26.21
CA LEU A 737 17.37 5.93 -27.39
C LEU A 737 16.42 6.66 -28.36
N GLU A 738 16.97 7.47 -29.28
CA GLU A 738 16.21 8.29 -30.24
C GLU A 738 15.21 7.50 -31.12
N ASN A 739 15.42 6.19 -31.28
CA ASN A 739 14.52 5.28 -31.98
C ASN A 739 13.46 4.64 -31.05
N ASN A 740 13.22 5.21 -29.88
CA ASN A 740 12.34 4.70 -28.81
C ASN A 740 12.73 3.31 -28.26
N ASN A 741 13.96 2.87 -28.49
CA ASN A 741 14.46 1.61 -27.93
C ASN A 741 15.08 1.81 -26.56
N TYR A 742 14.82 0.87 -25.66
CA TYR A 742 15.36 0.90 -24.31
C TYR A 742 16.81 0.43 -24.27
N LYS A 743 17.62 1.14 -23.48
CA LYS A 743 18.95 0.69 -23.06
C LYS A 743 18.85 0.01 -21.70
N PHE A 744 19.04 -1.30 -21.68
CA PHE A 744 18.97 -2.10 -20.45
C PHE A 744 20.35 -2.40 -19.87
N VAL A 745 20.41 -2.49 -18.54
CA VAL A 745 21.59 -2.95 -17.81
C VAL A 745 21.22 -3.94 -16.71
N SER A 746 22.11 -4.84 -16.36
CA SER A 746 21.95 -5.81 -15.27
C SER A 746 22.80 -5.42 -14.07
N VAL A 747 22.18 -5.35 -12.88
CA VAL A 747 22.86 -4.95 -11.63
C VAL A 747 23.79 -6.04 -11.13
N ASN A 748 25.08 -5.72 -10.97
CA ASN A 748 26.08 -6.60 -10.37
C ASN A 748 26.30 -6.30 -8.89
N ASN A 749 26.49 -5.03 -8.53
CA ASN A 749 26.69 -4.58 -7.15
C ASN A 749 25.91 -3.28 -6.88
N ILE A 750 25.59 -3.05 -5.61
CA ILE A 750 24.87 -1.87 -5.14
C ILE A 750 25.70 -1.22 -4.04
N PHE A 751 25.88 0.09 -4.13
CA PHE A 751 26.63 0.88 -3.16
C PHE A 751 25.78 1.99 -2.56
N LEU A 752 25.91 2.20 -1.26
CA LEU A 752 25.40 3.35 -0.53
C LEU A 752 26.52 4.37 -0.36
N TYR A 753 26.32 5.57 -0.88
CA TYR A 753 27.21 6.71 -0.74
C TYR A 753 26.60 7.75 0.20
N ASP A 754 27.40 8.19 1.18
CA ASP A 754 27.07 9.29 2.11
C ASP A 754 25.68 9.19 2.78
N SER A 755 25.27 7.95 3.09
CA SER A 755 24.00 7.57 3.74
C SER A 755 22.69 7.74 2.96
N ASN A 756 22.66 8.41 1.81
CA ASN A 756 21.41 8.71 1.10
C ASN A 756 21.40 8.45 -0.41
N ARG A 757 22.55 8.18 -1.05
CA ARG A 757 22.63 8.02 -2.50
C ARG A 757 23.02 6.60 -2.89
N ILE A 758 22.31 6.03 -3.86
CA ILE A 758 22.55 4.67 -4.33
C ILE A 758 23.21 4.69 -5.70
N ILE A 759 24.26 3.88 -5.82
CA ILE A 759 25.05 3.67 -7.03
C ILE A 759 24.98 2.20 -7.41
N PHE A 760 24.74 1.92 -8.68
CA PHE A 760 24.73 0.57 -9.24
C PHE A 760 25.97 0.35 -10.10
N GLU A 761 26.73 -0.72 -9.85
CA GLU A 761 27.68 -1.28 -10.83
C GLU A 761 26.93 -2.30 -11.67
N CYS A 762 26.89 -2.09 -12.98
CA CYS A 762 26.04 -2.83 -13.91
C CYS A 762 26.78 -3.31 -15.16
N ASN A 763 26.28 -4.40 -15.75
CA ASN A 763 26.65 -4.84 -17.10
C ASN A 763 25.64 -4.34 -18.12
N SER A 764 26.12 -3.80 -19.23
CA SER A 764 25.25 -3.43 -20.36
C SER A 764 24.65 -4.65 -21.04
N LEU A 765 23.40 -4.55 -21.50
CA LEU A 765 22.73 -5.53 -22.36
C LEU A 765 22.61 -4.97 -23.77
N LEU A 766 22.77 -5.82 -24.79
CA LEU A 766 22.49 -5.48 -26.18
C LEU A 766 21.04 -5.85 -26.50
N MET A 767 20.27 -4.88 -27.01
CA MET A 767 18.90 -5.09 -27.46
C MET A 767 18.91 -5.63 -28.90
N VAL A 768 18.28 -6.78 -29.12
CA VAL A 768 18.19 -7.45 -30.43
C VAL A 768 16.97 -6.92 -31.21
N GLY A 769 15.80 -6.90 -30.57
CA GLY A 769 14.58 -6.36 -31.13
C GLY A 769 13.40 -6.42 -30.15
N PHE A 770 12.31 -5.74 -30.47
CA PHE A 770 11.03 -5.97 -29.80
C PHE A 770 10.30 -7.14 -30.49
N ASN A 771 10.00 -8.18 -29.72
CA ASN A 771 9.23 -9.32 -30.22
C ASN A 771 7.75 -9.08 -29.92
N GLU A 772 6.97 -8.77 -30.95
CA GLU A 772 5.53 -8.50 -30.83
C GLU A 772 4.73 -9.72 -30.36
N HIS A 773 5.15 -10.94 -30.71
CA HIS A 773 4.43 -12.17 -30.39
C HIS A 773 4.40 -12.44 -28.90
N VAL A 774 5.54 -12.31 -28.22
CA VAL A 774 5.61 -12.45 -26.75
C VAL A 774 5.52 -11.11 -26.01
N TYR A 775 5.45 -10.02 -26.77
CA TYR A 775 5.36 -8.64 -26.30
C TYR A 775 6.47 -8.28 -25.30
N SER A 776 7.73 -8.53 -25.68
CA SER A 776 8.91 -8.28 -24.83
C SER A 776 10.16 -7.98 -25.67
N TYR A 777 11.16 -7.35 -25.08
CA TYR A 777 12.41 -7.01 -25.75
C TYR A 777 13.41 -8.15 -25.65
N GLU A 778 13.87 -8.67 -26.78
CA GLU A 778 14.93 -9.66 -26.84
C GLU A 778 16.28 -8.99 -26.57
N VAL A 779 17.10 -9.60 -25.70
CA VAL A 779 18.39 -9.06 -25.29
C VAL A 779 19.47 -10.14 -25.21
N ILE A 780 20.73 -9.73 -25.39
CA ILE A 780 21.89 -10.60 -25.20
C ILE A 780 22.96 -9.90 -24.34
N PHE A 781 23.79 -10.71 -23.68
CA PHE A 781 24.99 -10.20 -23.02
C PHE A 781 26.10 -10.02 -24.07
N PRO A 782 26.76 -8.86 -24.12
CA PRO A 782 27.90 -8.66 -25.01
C PRO A 782 29.06 -9.60 -24.62
N GLU A 783 29.88 -10.00 -25.61
CA GLU A 783 31.06 -10.85 -25.37
C GLU A 783 32.11 -10.19 -24.48
N THR A 784 32.21 -8.86 -24.56
CA THR A 784 33.06 -8.04 -23.68
C THR A 784 32.22 -7.42 -22.55
N ASN A 785 32.59 -7.71 -21.30
CA ASN A 785 31.96 -7.08 -20.14
C ASN A 785 32.27 -5.58 -20.10
N ASN A 786 31.27 -4.77 -20.46
CA ASN A 786 31.28 -3.34 -20.22
C ASN A 786 30.60 -3.05 -18.89
N ASN A 787 31.39 -3.00 -17.82
CA ASN A 787 30.94 -2.48 -16.54
C ASN A 787 30.68 -0.98 -16.67
N CYS A 788 29.57 -0.52 -16.10
CA CYS A 788 29.26 0.89 -15.97
C CYS A 788 28.69 1.17 -14.58
N PHE A 789 28.83 2.41 -14.13
CA PHE A 789 28.23 2.89 -12.89
C PHE A 789 27.07 3.82 -13.20
N ILE A 790 25.95 3.60 -12.53
CA ILE A 790 24.72 4.37 -12.73
C ILE A 790 24.22 4.83 -11.36
N PHE A 791 23.91 6.11 -11.25
CA PHE A 791 23.24 6.62 -10.06
C PHE A 791 21.74 6.30 -10.14
N GLN A 792 21.13 5.97 -9.02
CA GLN A 792 19.70 5.64 -9.05
C GLN A 792 18.83 6.84 -9.48
N ASP A 793 19.22 8.05 -9.10
CA ASP A 793 18.54 9.30 -9.46
C ASP A 793 18.66 9.67 -10.95
N SER A 794 19.54 9.00 -11.71
CA SER A 794 19.67 9.19 -13.16
C SER A 794 18.93 8.14 -13.99
N LEU A 795 18.17 7.22 -13.38
CA LEU A 795 17.39 6.23 -14.12
C LEU A 795 16.17 6.88 -14.76
N VAL A 796 15.90 6.56 -16.03
CA VAL A 796 14.69 7.01 -16.72
C VAL A 796 13.44 6.38 -16.10
N SER A 797 13.52 5.11 -15.71
CA SER A 797 12.48 4.45 -14.91
C SER A 797 13.06 3.94 -13.60
N PRO A 798 12.47 4.29 -12.45
CA PRO A 798 12.93 3.76 -11.17
C PRO A 798 12.47 2.30 -10.96
N ILE A 799 11.57 1.77 -11.79
CA ILE A 799 11.02 0.42 -11.60
C ILE A 799 11.97 -0.64 -12.20
N PRO A 800 12.56 -1.55 -11.41
CA PRO A 800 13.42 -2.59 -11.95
C PRO A 800 12.59 -3.64 -12.70
N ASN A 801 13.14 -4.13 -13.80
CA ASN A 801 12.62 -5.23 -14.62
C ASN A 801 13.29 -6.57 -14.26
N ASN A 802 12.83 -7.64 -14.90
CA ASN A 802 13.44 -8.97 -14.80
C ASN A 802 14.03 -9.40 -16.13
N LEU A 803 15.03 -10.30 -16.09
CA LEU A 803 15.52 -11.02 -17.24
C LEU A 803 14.86 -12.40 -17.28
N ASN A 804 13.97 -12.60 -18.24
CA ASN A 804 13.29 -13.87 -18.45
C ASN A 804 14.06 -14.69 -19.49
N VAL A 805 14.23 -16.00 -19.25
CA VAL A 805 14.89 -16.91 -20.18
C VAL A 805 13.86 -17.94 -20.64
N THR A 806 13.62 -18.02 -21.94
CA THR A 806 12.70 -18.99 -22.54
C THR A 806 13.38 -20.36 -22.70
N PRO A 807 12.62 -21.45 -22.94
CA PRO A 807 13.18 -22.81 -23.00
C PRO A 807 14.27 -23.03 -24.07
N ASP A 808 14.24 -22.24 -25.14
CA ASP A 808 15.24 -22.22 -26.22
C ASP A 808 16.51 -21.43 -25.86
N GLY A 809 16.57 -20.81 -24.68
CA GLY A 809 17.71 -20.04 -24.19
C GLY A 809 17.68 -18.55 -24.58
N THR A 810 16.67 -18.12 -25.33
CA THR A 810 16.44 -16.72 -25.68
C THR A 810 16.12 -15.91 -24.43
N LYS A 811 16.60 -14.66 -24.35
CA LYS A 811 16.46 -13.82 -23.15
C LYS A 811 15.62 -12.60 -23.47
N PHE A 812 14.65 -12.34 -22.60
CA PHE A 812 13.70 -11.25 -22.76
C PHE A 812 13.69 -10.34 -21.54
N VAL A 813 13.45 -9.05 -21.79
CA VAL A 813 13.13 -8.05 -20.78
C VAL A 813 11.74 -7.52 -21.08
N THR A 814 10.83 -7.67 -20.11
CA THR A 814 9.49 -7.06 -20.16
C THR A 814 9.50 -5.79 -19.31
N VAL A 815 9.19 -4.65 -19.93
CA VAL A 815 9.13 -3.35 -19.25
C VAL A 815 7.92 -3.31 -18.32
N ARG A 816 8.14 -3.05 -17.03
CA ARG A 816 7.08 -3.03 -16.00
C ARG A 816 6.42 -1.68 -15.82
N SER A 817 7.12 -0.61 -16.17
CA SER A 817 6.65 0.77 -16.12
C SER A 817 6.86 1.38 -17.51
N PRO A 818 5.86 1.30 -18.40
CA PRO A 818 5.92 1.99 -19.69
C PRO A 818 6.05 3.50 -19.45
N LEU A 819 6.80 4.14 -20.35
CA LEU A 819 7.10 5.56 -20.35
C LEU A 819 6.56 6.20 -21.62
#